data_AF-A0A9D9M2Q6-F1
#
_entry.id   AF-A0A9D9M2Q6-F1
#
_cell.length_a   1.000
_cell.length_b   1.000
_cell.length_c   1.000
_cell.angle_alpha   90.00
_cell.angle_beta   90.00
_cell.angle_gamma   90.00
#
_symmetry.space_group_name_H-M   'P 1'
#
loop_
_entity.id
_entity.type
_entity.pdbx_description
1 polymer ?
#
loop_
_entity_poly.entity_id
_entity_poly.type
_entity_poly.pdbx_seq_one_letter_code
_entity_poly.pdbx_strand_id
1 'polypeptide(L)'
;MSFSLDIETNQGEVTITGFQFNDYYRQMYNEGRSYRDSEEWREDYDHWLACKIDCRTSYADSSSYYTGGPEHFYISIRSITITYEAKTSFSVADTTAVLGETFKYPTANGSGHGRYTYTSSHPEVAVVFNDIYNPDENNYDDIYDYRARKKKISGYVLPIAEGTTVITVVNEEDGTASSYTLHVVYQPSTTIGSAETITVEQPGTLRELMNNLESTRIRELTLHGTLNADDLSYLHSQTGRLQNLEAIDMKDVTFEYGGDKPYATITKKVSGFIGNITHDYYLSNENRTESGGEGNMLGGYDGWVKHYTDKLDNLFNGMTTLRRVVWPDCVKGIGEEALAGTGIVSLLFPDDITFIGDNAFSGCSNLCSVNVPPTVTEMGIAFSGCTSIVNVGDLSHMTKLDKSAFAGCKHMIGNVMNMTLDLSGLDTIPEQAFSDCHLLTKIKLSDNLKFIGQAAFKSSVNLSDISLPEGLEIIDYDDDLLNYTSTNYKGAFSSCWSLENVQIPSSLKRMAFTSFECTPYLMNLPFENGVRYAGHVAVAMNSNEIGNGTVAIKEGTRVIADGFSSITIGKDGYEYYSESNFTSAQIPSTLQRIGNYAFGCGSLETINLPEGLEEIGRRAFYLQDGTSKLYGIKLPSTLKSIGYRAFAYCKNLEAITLPEGLEHLGESAFQGCTGLVTVNLLYEKELDRYNYGVFQNCTGLEKVIVGTKVPRILDYMFDGCTNLWKVEFAERPSGDSLAIGTRAFLECTTLQAFKTYSSSNLSPSRFATADEPVLDIPKFVTSLGESAFYKCSSIKSIIVPEGITLLPSSIFHRCSSVERVEMPSTLTQLDSYALHFTDGYVDYPFDLYCAASIPPTIERYTFQSKLKGCNLYVVPEAVEAYQATNGWKDFEIHADETLNIEPMDDSQKSYINERTNFYNLQGQRLNTTQYRGIYIFDGKKYIIH
;
A
#
# COMPACT_ATOMS: atom_id res chain seq x y z
N MET A 1 -16.53 -30.18 15.48
CA MET A 1 -17.25 -31.24 14.76
C MET A 1 -16.58 -32.58 15.06
N SER A 2 -17.29 -33.70 14.90
CA SER A 2 -16.74 -35.05 15.02
C SER A 2 -17.27 -35.90 13.87
N PHE A 3 -16.38 -36.53 13.11
CA PHE A 3 -16.68 -37.38 11.96
C PHE A 3 -16.25 -38.83 12.26
N SER A 4 -17.00 -39.78 11.70
CA SER A 4 -16.61 -41.20 11.64
C SER A 4 -16.29 -41.57 10.20
N LEU A 5 -15.33 -42.46 10.01
CA LEU A 5 -14.87 -42.92 8.70
C LEU A 5 -14.78 -44.45 8.73
N ASP A 6 -15.56 -45.12 7.89
CA ASP A 6 -15.52 -46.58 7.77
C ASP A 6 -14.54 -46.99 6.67
N ILE A 7 -13.67 -47.95 6.99
CA ILE A 7 -12.59 -48.44 6.12
C ILE A 7 -12.63 -49.97 6.10
N GLU A 8 -12.67 -50.56 4.90
CA GLU A 8 -12.37 -51.98 4.71
C GLU A 8 -10.96 -52.17 4.11
N THR A 9 -10.34 -53.29 4.45
CA THR A 9 -9.06 -53.72 3.87
C THR A 9 -9.16 -55.18 3.42
N ASN A 10 -8.81 -55.44 2.16
CA ASN A 10 -8.78 -56.80 1.61
C ASN A 10 -7.56 -56.95 0.70
N GLN A 11 -6.72 -57.95 1.00
CA GLN A 11 -5.52 -58.34 0.23
C GLN A 11 -4.53 -57.23 -0.17
N GLY A 12 -4.51 -56.09 0.53
CA GLY A 12 -3.43 -55.10 0.45
C GLY A 12 -3.84 -53.71 -0.04
N GLU A 13 -5.06 -53.53 -0.52
CA GLU A 13 -5.64 -52.20 -0.77
C GLU A 13 -6.62 -51.78 0.34
N VAL A 14 -6.79 -50.47 0.49
CA VAL A 14 -7.57 -49.80 1.54
C VAL A 14 -8.67 -48.99 0.88
N THR A 15 -9.94 -49.26 1.21
CA THR A 15 -11.09 -48.57 0.60
C THR A 15 -11.95 -47.90 1.67
N ILE A 16 -12.22 -46.62 1.48
CA ILE A 16 -13.14 -45.83 2.33
C ILE A 16 -14.55 -46.04 1.81
N THR A 17 -15.47 -46.53 2.65
CA THR A 17 -16.81 -46.96 2.22
C THR A 17 -17.96 -46.11 2.78
N GLY A 18 -17.70 -45.19 3.71
CA GLY A 18 -18.74 -44.31 4.26
C GLY A 18 -18.22 -43.06 4.99
N PHE A 19 -19.03 -42.00 4.98
CA PHE A 19 -18.81 -40.75 5.70
C PHE A 19 -20.18 -40.20 6.16
N GLN A 20 -20.33 -39.84 7.45
CA GLN A 20 -21.56 -39.27 7.99
C GLN A 20 -21.29 -38.15 9.02
N PHE A 21 -22.17 -37.14 9.00
CA PHE A 21 -22.29 -36.12 10.04
C PHE A 21 -23.27 -36.56 11.14
N ASN A 22 -23.05 -36.06 12.36
CA ASN A 22 -23.97 -36.20 13.48
C ASN A 22 -24.55 -34.82 13.84
N ASP A 23 -25.83 -34.59 13.54
CA ASP A 23 -26.50 -33.31 13.74
C ASP A 23 -26.84 -33.06 15.22
N TYR A 24 -26.38 -31.93 15.77
CA TYR A 24 -26.85 -31.40 17.06
C TYR A 24 -27.41 -29.97 16.94
N TYR A 25 -28.18 -29.69 15.88
CA TYR A 25 -28.97 -28.46 15.75
C TYR A 25 -30.36 -28.75 15.19
N ARG A 26 -31.30 -29.18 16.06
CA ARG A 26 -32.69 -29.47 15.68
C ARG A 26 -33.74 -28.88 16.63
N GLN A 27 -33.53 -27.64 17.10
CA GLN A 27 -34.55 -26.94 17.92
C GLN A 27 -34.60 -25.41 17.79
N MET A 28 -34.48 -24.84 16.57
CA MET A 28 -34.80 -23.41 16.39
C MET A 28 -35.38 -22.97 15.03
N TYR A 29 -35.89 -23.90 14.20
CA TYR A 29 -36.68 -23.57 13.01
C TYR A 29 -38.01 -24.33 13.02
N ASN A 30 -39.05 -23.72 13.61
CA ASN A 30 -40.43 -24.20 13.47
C ASN A 30 -41.51 -23.12 13.74
N GLU A 31 -41.21 -21.85 13.43
CA GLU A 31 -42.21 -20.79 13.28
C GLU A 31 -41.98 -20.11 11.93
N GLY A 32 -43.00 -20.15 11.07
CA GLY A 32 -42.81 -19.96 9.62
C GLY A 32 -43.06 -18.53 9.13
N ARG A 33 -42.37 -18.18 8.03
CA ARG A 33 -42.86 -17.20 7.06
C ARG A 33 -42.35 -17.59 5.65
N SER A 34 -43.18 -17.38 4.64
CA SER A 34 -42.94 -17.82 3.26
C SER A 34 -42.80 -16.63 2.29
N TYR A 35 -42.22 -16.92 1.11
CA TYR A 35 -41.94 -16.10 -0.10
C TYR A 35 -40.43 -15.92 -0.32
N ARG A 36 -39.91 -15.87 -1.56
CA ARG A 36 -40.36 -16.41 -2.86
C ARG A 36 -39.16 -16.33 -3.82
N ASP A 37 -39.07 -17.26 -4.75
CA ASP A 37 -38.37 -17.25 -6.04
C ASP A 37 -37.47 -16.03 -6.37
N SER A 38 -36.15 -16.24 -6.34
CA SER A 38 -35.19 -15.58 -7.24
C SER A 38 -34.09 -16.58 -7.61
N GLU A 39 -33.95 -16.88 -8.91
CA GLU A 39 -33.05 -17.92 -9.43
C GLU A 39 -31.65 -17.36 -9.75
N GLU A 40 -30.92 -16.83 -8.76
CA GLU A 40 -29.63 -16.16 -9.03
C GLU A 40 -28.55 -16.32 -7.92
N TRP A 41 -28.65 -17.37 -7.10
CA TRP A 41 -27.61 -17.75 -6.12
C TRP A 41 -27.32 -19.26 -6.17
N ARG A 42 -26.47 -19.69 -7.11
CA ARG A 42 -26.08 -21.10 -7.24
C ARG A 42 -24.64 -21.37 -7.67
N GLU A 43 -23.75 -20.42 -7.38
CA GLU A 43 -22.29 -20.58 -7.26
C GLU A 43 -21.87 -19.95 -5.89
N ASP A 44 -20.63 -20.17 -5.45
CA ASP A 44 -20.00 -19.73 -4.17
C ASP A 44 -20.21 -20.52 -2.85
N TYR A 45 -21.09 -21.52 -2.75
CA TYR A 45 -21.18 -22.35 -1.51
C TYR A 45 -20.24 -23.59 -1.47
N ASP A 46 -19.29 -23.70 -2.41
CA ASP A 46 -18.39 -24.87 -2.56
C ASP A 46 -16.96 -24.68 -2.02
N HIS A 47 -16.61 -23.47 -1.54
CA HIS A 47 -15.22 -23.12 -1.21
C HIS A 47 -14.72 -23.53 0.19
N TRP A 48 -15.48 -24.32 0.97
CA TRP A 48 -15.09 -24.72 2.33
C TRP A 48 -15.20 -26.22 2.67
N LEU A 49 -14.93 -27.12 1.70
CA LEU A 49 -14.58 -28.53 2.03
C LEU A 49 -13.58 -29.19 1.05
N ALA A 50 -12.53 -28.48 0.62
CA ALA A 50 -11.60 -28.92 -0.42
C ALA A 50 -10.41 -29.81 0.04
N CYS A 51 -10.56 -30.64 1.08
CA CYS A 51 -9.55 -31.66 1.44
C CYS A 51 -9.64 -32.89 0.51
N LYS A 52 -9.18 -32.71 -0.72
CA LYS A 52 -9.29 -33.70 -1.80
C LYS A 52 -8.16 -34.74 -1.73
N ILE A 53 -8.44 -35.89 -1.11
CA ILE A 53 -7.56 -37.07 -1.17
C ILE A 53 -7.73 -37.72 -2.56
N ASP A 54 -6.86 -37.39 -3.52
CA ASP A 54 -6.94 -37.88 -4.91
C ASP A 54 -6.36 -39.30 -5.08
N CYS A 55 -7.00 -40.28 -4.45
CA CYS A 55 -6.71 -41.70 -4.66
C CYS A 55 -7.37 -42.21 -5.95
N ARG A 56 -6.72 -41.99 -7.10
CA ARG A 56 -7.15 -42.56 -8.39
C ARG A 56 -6.77 -44.03 -8.54
N THR A 57 -7.69 -44.92 -8.18
CA THR A 57 -7.84 -46.24 -8.82
C THR A 57 -9.25 -46.40 -9.40
N SER A 58 -9.44 -47.36 -10.31
CA SER A 58 -10.53 -47.33 -11.31
C SER A 58 -11.52 -48.50 -11.22
N TYR A 59 -12.71 -48.29 -11.81
CA TYR A 59 -13.81 -49.23 -12.14
C TYR A 59 -15.01 -49.40 -11.17
N ALA A 60 -16.10 -48.72 -11.53
CA ALA A 60 -17.44 -49.24 -11.85
C ALA A 60 -18.31 -50.08 -10.86
N ASP A 61 -19.58 -49.65 -10.81
CA ASP A 61 -20.83 -50.43 -10.68
C ASP A 61 -21.28 -51.14 -9.37
N SER A 62 -22.15 -50.43 -8.65
CA SER A 62 -23.57 -50.83 -8.42
C SER A 62 -24.02 -51.59 -7.15
N SER A 63 -24.88 -50.88 -6.39
CA SER A 63 -26.17 -51.35 -5.83
C SER A 63 -26.29 -52.10 -4.47
N SER A 64 -27.15 -51.50 -3.63
CA SER A 64 -28.30 -52.14 -2.93
C SER A 64 -28.28 -52.46 -1.40
N TYR A 65 -29.22 -51.78 -0.71
CA TYR A 65 -30.22 -52.29 0.26
C TYR A 65 -29.86 -53.03 1.58
N TYR A 66 -30.27 -52.36 2.68
CA TYR A 66 -31.07 -52.86 3.83
C TYR A 66 -30.44 -53.59 5.05
N THR A 67 -30.54 -52.88 6.18
CA THR A 67 -30.99 -53.33 7.54
C THR A 67 -30.32 -54.50 8.27
N GLY A 68 -29.87 -54.24 9.50
CA GLY A 68 -29.91 -55.21 10.61
C GLY A 68 -28.64 -55.29 11.45
N GLY A 69 -28.66 -54.70 12.66
CA GLY A 69 -27.81 -55.13 13.77
C GLY A 69 -28.64 -55.85 14.84
N PRO A 70 -28.10 -56.08 16.05
CA PRO A 70 -26.72 -55.88 16.51
C PRO A 70 -26.06 -57.18 17.01
N GLU A 71 -24.75 -57.17 17.28
CA GLU A 71 -24.17 -57.89 18.44
C GLU A 71 -22.70 -57.45 18.70
N HIS A 72 -22.29 -57.39 19.97
CA HIS A 72 -20.94 -56.97 20.36
C HIS A 72 -20.05 -58.19 20.63
N PHE A 73 -18.97 -58.36 19.86
CA PHE A 73 -17.90 -59.31 20.18
C PHE A 73 -16.51 -58.69 20.02
N TYR A 74 -15.75 -58.68 21.12
CA TYR A 74 -14.33 -58.31 21.14
C TYR A 74 -13.48 -59.53 20.79
N ILE A 75 -12.53 -59.38 19.86
CA ILE A 75 -11.43 -60.34 19.65
C ILE A 75 -10.11 -59.58 19.73
N SER A 76 -9.23 -60.02 20.64
CA SER A 76 -7.89 -59.47 20.84
C SER A 76 -6.84 -60.44 20.29
N ILE A 77 -6.03 -59.97 19.34
CA ILE A 77 -4.84 -60.68 18.85
C ILE A 77 -3.65 -60.24 19.71
N ARG A 78 -2.91 -61.20 20.28
CA ARG A 78 -2.08 -60.97 21.48
C ARG A 78 -0.56 -60.81 21.27
N SER A 79 -0.02 -61.01 20.07
CA SER A 79 1.33 -60.57 19.67
C SER A 79 1.71 -61.04 18.25
N ILE A 80 2.66 -60.34 17.65
CA ILE A 80 3.58 -60.84 16.62
C ILE A 80 5.00 -60.47 17.11
N THR A 81 5.99 -61.33 16.88
CA THR A 81 7.37 -61.12 17.34
C THR A 81 8.34 -61.18 16.16
N ILE A 82 9.19 -60.17 16.04
CA ILE A 82 10.36 -60.12 15.16
C ILE A 82 11.54 -59.65 16.01
N THR A 83 12.74 -60.16 15.76
CA THR A 83 13.92 -59.94 16.62
C THR A 83 15.13 -59.55 15.77
N TYR A 84 15.93 -58.59 16.24
CA TYR A 84 17.25 -58.32 15.69
C TYR A 84 18.21 -57.80 16.77
N GLU A 85 19.51 -58.09 16.62
CA GLU A 85 20.57 -57.63 17.53
C GLU A 85 21.20 -56.32 17.04
N ALA A 86 21.60 -55.45 17.96
CA ALA A 86 22.39 -54.26 17.67
C ALA A 86 23.79 -54.37 18.31
N LYS A 87 24.82 -53.81 17.68
CA LYS A 87 26.19 -53.79 18.19
C LYS A 87 26.80 -52.38 18.22
N THR A 88 27.38 -52.07 19.38
CA THR A 88 28.35 -50.99 19.64
C THR A 88 27.85 -49.55 19.46
N SER A 89 28.58 -48.62 20.09
CA SER A 89 28.09 -47.30 20.50
C SER A 89 29.20 -46.25 20.47
N PHE A 90 28.84 -44.98 20.26
CA PHE A 90 29.70 -43.80 20.41
C PHE A 90 28.97 -42.69 21.17
N SER A 91 29.71 -41.69 21.64
CA SER A 91 29.20 -40.62 22.51
C SER A 91 29.99 -39.33 22.37
N VAL A 92 29.29 -38.21 22.14
CA VAL A 92 29.72 -36.83 22.42
C VAL A 92 28.49 -36.09 22.99
N ALA A 93 28.70 -35.02 23.75
CA ALA A 93 27.64 -34.25 24.38
C ALA A 93 27.70 -32.77 24.00
N ASP A 94 26.55 -32.10 23.96
CA ASP A 94 26.28 -30.91 24.78
C ASP A 94 24.77 -30.64 24.84
N THR A 95 24.29 -29.88 25.84
CA THR A 95 22.87 -29.91 26.25
C THR A 95 22.23 -28.55 26.59
N THR A 96 21.04 -28.28 26.03
CA THR A 96 20.03 -27.32 26.54
C THR A 96 18.62 -27.85 26.24
N ALA A 97 17.64 -27.65 27.14
CA ALA A 97 16.30 -28.27 27.07
C ALA A 97 15.15 -27.32 27.52
N VAL A 98 13.93 -27.50 26.97
CA VAL A 98 12.73 -26.61 27.14
C VAL A 98 11.41 -27.41 27.12
N LEU A 99 10.29 -26.84 27.60
CA LEU A 99 8.97 -27.51 27.83
C LEU A 99 7.72 -26.71 27.33
N GLY A 100 6.85 -27.33 26.51
CA GLY A 100 5.42 -26.99 26.19
C GLY A 100 4.91 -27.71 24.90
N GLU A 101 3.70 -28.29 24.72
CA GLU A 101 2.44 -28.36 25.52
C GLU A 101 1.68 -29.74 25.55
N THR A 102 0.45 -29.80 26.10
CA THR A 102 -0.24 -30.98 26.69
C THR A 102 -0.70 -32.16 25.79
N PHE A 103 -0.55 -33.41 26.29
CA PHE A 103 -1.13 -34.66 25.75
C PHE A 103 -2.47 -35.11 26.41
N LYS A 104 -3.26 -35.97 25.73
CA LYS A 104 -4.43 -36.70 26.29
C LYS A 104 -4.23 -38.22 26.25
N TYR A 105 -4.39 -38.90 27.38
CA TYR A 105 -4.48 -40.36 27.46
C TYR A 105 -5.91 -40.88 27.20
N PRO A 106 -6.09 -42.01 26.50
CA PRO A 106 -7.31 -42.82 26.61
C PRO A 106 -7.34 -43.58 27.94
N THR A 107 -8.53 -43.79 28.49
CA THR A 107 -8.73 -44.56 29.73
C THR A 107 -8.52 -46.06 29.51
N ALA A 108 -7.65 -46.69 30.30
CA ALA A 108 -7.48 -48.15 30.33
C ALA A 108 -8.10 -48.74 31.61
N ASN A 109 -9.07 -49.64 31.45
CA ASN A 109 -9.55 -50.51 32.53
C ASN A 109 -8.78 -51.84 32.50
N GLY A 110 -8.23 -52.25 33.64
CA GLY A 110 -7.68 -53.59 33.84
C GLY A 110 -6.15 -53.66 33.79
N SER A 111 -5.58 -54.51 34.66
CA SER A 111 -4.15 -54.70 34.83
C SER A 111 -3.56 -55.66 33.79
N GLY A 112 -2.44 -55.26 33.19
CA GLY A 112 -1.65 -56.10 32.27
C GLY A 112 -0.51 -55.32 31.63
N HIS A 113 0.70 -55.90 31.62
CA HIS A 113 1.86 -55.31 30.95
C HIS A 113 1.61 -55.21 29.43
N GLY A 114 1.78 -54.02 28.87
CA GLY A 114 1.58 -53.74 27.45
C GLY A 114 2.56 -52.66 26.98
N ARG A 115 3.43 -53.03 26.04
CA ARG A 115 4.46 -52.15 25.48
C ARG A 115 3.89 -51.41 24.27
N TYR A 116 3.62 -50.12 24.42
CA TYR A 116 3.04 -49.30 23.35
C TYR A 116 4.11 -48.81 22.36
N THR A 117 3.79 -48.85 21.07
CA THR A 117 4.60 -48.25 19.99
C THR A 117 3.74 -47.20 19.29
N TYR A 118 4.30 -46.02 19.04
CA TYR A 118 3.58 -44.91 18.42
C TYR A 118 4.22 -44.58 17.06
N THR A 119 3.44 -44.63 15.99
CA THR A 119 3.85 -44.16 14.66
C THR A 119 3.51 -42.68 14.51
N SER A 120 4.51 -41.85 14.28
CA SER A 120 4.29 -40.44 13.92
C SER A 120 3.84 -40.30 12.46
N SER A 121 3.26 -39.16 12.09
CA SER A 121 2.93 -38.81 10.70
C SER A 121 4.15 -38.44 9.85
N HIS A 122 5.37 -38.53 10.40
CA HIS A 122 6.63 -38.53 9.65
C HIS A 122 7.26 -39.93 9.71
N PRO A 123 7.67 -40.51 8.56
CA PRO A 123 8.06 -41.92 8.46
C PRO A 123 9.44 -42.27 9.06
N GLU A 124 10.12 -41.32 9.72
CA GLU A 124 11.54 -41.43 10.10
C GLU A 124 11.80 -41.34 11.62
N VAL A 125 10.74 -41.26 12.46
CA VAL A 125 10.87 -41.21 13.93
C VAL A 125 10.16 -42.38 14.60
N ALA A 126 10.94 -43.25 15.24
CA ALA A 126 10.46 -44.36 16.07
C ALA A 126 10.83 -44.13 17.54
N VAL A 127 9.83 -44.13 18.43
CA VAL A 127 10.03 -43.95 19.88
C VAL A 127 9.72 -45.26 20.62
N VAL A 128 10.66 -45.71 21.45
CA VAL A 128 10.55 -46.95 22.23
C VAL A 128 10.59 -46.64 23.72
N PHE A 129 9.53 -47.04 24.44
CA PHE A 129 9.47 -46.97 25.89
C PHE A 129 9.84 -48.33 26.52
N ASN A 130 10.49 -48.27 27.69
CA ASN A 130 10.66 -49.37 28.63
C ASN A 130 9.92 -49.02 29.94
N ASP A 131 9.43 -50.03 30.65
CA ASP A 131 8.45 -49.85 31.72
C ASP A 131 8.97 -49.07 32.93
N ILE A 132 8.09 -48.25 33.52
CA ILE A 132 8.25 -47.70 34.87
C ILE A 132 7.44 -48.58 35.83
N TYR A 133 8.08 -49.02 36.91
CA TYR A 133 7.44 -49.73 38.02
C TYR A 133 7.22 -48.75 39.18
N ASN A 134 6.03 -48.75 39.79
CA ASN A 134 5.75 -47.99 41.00
C ASN A 134 5.06 -48.89 42.04
N PRO A 135 5.68 -49.16 43.21
CA PRO A 135 5.01 -49.81 44.33
C PRO A 135 4.14 -48.82 45.13
N ASP A 136 3.28 -49.37 45.99
CA ASP A 136 2.45 -48.69 47.00
C ASP A 136 1.10 -48.06 46.54
N GLU A 137 0.19 -48.91 46.04
CA GLU A 137 -1.25 -48.67 46.24
C GLU A 137 -1.63 -49.00 47.70
N ASN A 138 -2.02 -48.01 48.50
CA ASN A 138 -2.79 -48.18 49.75
C ASN A 138 -3.28 -46.84 50.34
N ASN A 139 -4.46 -46.34 49.91
CA ASN A 139 -5.61 -46.22 50.84
C ASN A 139 -6.92 -45.87 50.11
N TYR A 140 -8.03 -45.90 50.87
CA TYR A 140 -9.40 -45.65 50.44
C TYR A 140 -9.91 -44.22 50.72
N ASP A 141 -11.09 -43.94 50.15
CA ASP A 141 -12.16 -43.01 50.59
C ASP A 141 -12.26 -41.55 50.08
N ASP A 142 -13.56 -41.19 50.00
CA ASP A 142 -14.26 -39.91 49.89
C ASP A 142 -14.42 -39.15 48.54
N ILE A 143 -15.52 -38.38 48.52
CA ILE A 143 -16.23 -37.81 47.36
C ILE A 143 -16.48 -36.30 47.61
N TYR A 144 -16.65 -35.51 46.54
CA TYR A 144 -16.93 -34.06 46.51
C TYR A 144 -15.74 -33.08 46.69
N ASP A 145 -14.88 -32.97 45.67
CA ASP A 145 -14.73 -31.72 44.88
C ASP A 145 -14.08 -32.07 43.53
N TYR A 146 -14.43 -31.37 42.45
CA TYR A 146 -13.79 -31.52 41.14
C TYR A 146 -13.56 -30.18 40.41
N ARG A 147 -13.28 -29.10 41.16
CA ARG A 147 -12.79 -27.80 40.64
C ARG A 147 -11.39 -27.42 41.14
N ALA A 148 -10.45 -28.36 41.23
CA ALA A 148 -9.03 -28.04 41.44
C ALA A 148 -8.05 -29.08 40.85
N ARG A 149 -6.86 -28.61 40.45
CA ARG A 149 -5.59 -29.36 40.35
C ARG A 149 -5.60 -30.68 39.55
N LYS A 150 -5.59 -30.58 38.21
CA LYS A 150 -4.85 -31.56 37.40
C LYS A 150 -3.36 -31.19 37.44
N LYS A 151 -2.51 -32.05 38.02
CA LYS A 151 -1.05 -31.89 37.96
C LYS A 151 -0.52 -32.32 36.59
N LYS A 152 0.54 -31.65 36.12
CA LYS A 152 0.87 -31.53 34.70
C LYS A 152 2.36 -31.85 34.44
N ILE A 153 2.68 -33.14 34.40
CA ILE A 153 4.00 -33.59 33.92
C ILE A 153 4.04 -33.40 32.40
N SER A 154 5.12 -32.83 31.89
CA SER A 154 5.29 -32.41 30.50
C SER A 154 6.65 -32.84 29.93
N GLY A 155 6.74 -32.98 28.61
CA GLY A 155 7.96 -33.44 27.92
C GLY A 155 7.77 -33.51 26.40
N TYR A 156 8.85 -33.26 25.64
CA TYR A 156 8.82 -33.00 24.20
C TYR A 156 9.94 -33.72 23.48
N VAL A 157 9.70 -34.01 22.21
CA VAL A 157 10.72 -34.51 21.28
C VAL A 157 10.74 -33.54 20.10
N LEU A 158 11.74 -32.66 20.11
CA LEU A 158 12.13 -31.90 18.91
C LEU A 158 12.69 -32.89 17.86
N PRO A 159 12.61 -32.57 16.56
CA PRO A 159 13.46 -33.19 15.56
C PRO A 159 14.90 -32.65 15.73
N ILE A 160 15.59 -33.14 16.77
CA ILE A 160 17.01 -32.84 17.00
C ILE A 160 17.84 -33.59 15.94
N ALA A 161 18.95 -33.00 15.49
CA ALA A 161 20.00 -33.75 14.80
C ALA A 161 20.51 -34.92 15.68
N GLU A 162 21.20 -35.89 15.08
CA GLU A 162 21.67 -37.10 15.78
C GLU A 162 22.36 -36.79 17.11
N GLY A 163 21.84 -37.35 18.20
CA GLY A 163 22.27 -36.94 19.53
C GLY A 163 21.67 -37.73 20.69
N THR A 164 22.26 -37.53 21.86
CA THR A 164 21.77 -38.08 23.13
C THR A 164 21.38 -36.92 24.05
N THR A 165 20.10 -36.84 24.41
CA THR A 165 19.54 -35.76 25.22
C THR A 165 19.14 -36.29 26.59
N VAL A 166 19.56 -35.60 27.66
CA VAL A 166 19.09 -35.90 29.02
C VAL A 166 17.82 -35.09 29.31
N ILE A 167 16.72 -35.78 29.60
CA ILE A 167 15.44 -35.19 29.98
C ILE A 167 15.28 -35.38 31.49
N THR A 168 15.36 -34.29 32.25
CA THR A 168 15.12 -34.30 33.69
C THR A 168 13.66 -33.97 33.99
N VAL A 169 12.91 -34.98 34.47
CA VAL A 169 11.54 -34.81 34.94
C VAL A 169 11.58 -34.53 36.44
N VAL A 170 11.07 -33.37 36.85
CA VAL A 170 10.95 -33.00 38.27
C VAL A 170 9.52 -33.23 38.75
N ASN A 171 9.35 -33.91 39.88
CA ASN A 171 8.06 -34.06 40.53
C ASN A 171 7.73 -32.80 41.35
N GLU A 172 6.68 -32.08 40.95
CA GLU A 172 6.22 -30.85 41.60
C GLU A 172 5.65 -31.05 43.03
N GLU A 173 5.47 -32.29 43.49
CA GLU A 173 4.96 -32.57 44.84
C GLU A 173 6.05 -32.68 45.91
N ASP A 174 7.22 -33.23 45.58
CA ASP A 174 8.30 -33.54 46.52
C ASP A 174 9.67 -32.93 46.13
N GLY A 175 9.79 -32.34 44.94
CA GLY A 175 11.03 -31.76 44.42
C GLY A 175 12.05 -32.78 43.94
N THR A 176 11.70 -34.07 43.83
CA THR A 176 12.60 -35.10 43.32
C THR A 176 12.77 -34.99 41.80
N ALA A 177 14.00 -35.19 41.32
CA ALA A 177 14.36 -35.05 39.92
C ALA A 177 14.84 -36.38 39.35
N SER A 178 14.06 -36.96 38.42
CA SER A 178 14.38 -38.18 37.70
C SER A 178 14.99 -37.84 36.34
N SER A 179 16.25 -38.23 36.12
CA SER A 179 16.97 -37.96 34.87
C SER A 179 16.89 -39.16 33.93
N TYR A 180 16.28 -38.98 32.76
CA TYR A 180 16.13 -39.99 31.71
C TYR A 180 17.04 -39.65 30.53
N THR A 181 17.66 -40.65 29.90
CA THR A 181 18.50 -40.45 28.72
C THR A 181 17.74 -40.88 27.47
N LEU A 182 17.42 -39.92 26.59
CA LEU A 182 16.81 -40.16 25.28
C LEU A 182 17.92 -40.28 24.24
N HIS A 183 18.02 -41.46 23.60
CA HIS A 183 18.87 -41.65 22.44
C HIS A 183 18.03 -41.48 21.18
N VAL A 184 18.25 -40.38 20.44
CA VAL A 184 17.62 -40.16 19.14
C VAL A 184 18.53 -40.77 18.08
N VAL A 185 18.21 -42.00 17.66
CA VAL A 185 18.89 -42.70 16.57
C VAL A 185 18.08 -42.49 15.30
N TYR A 186 18.58 -41.65 14.40
CA TYR A 186 18.05 -41.59 13.04
C TYR A 186 18.40 -42.91 12.35
N GLN A 187 17.41 -43.68 11.90
CA GLN A 187 17.68 -44.86 11.07
C GLN A 187 17.75 -44.39 9.60
N PRO A 188 18.95 -44.37 8.97
CA PRO A 188 19.05 -43.95 7.58
C PRO A 188 18.21 -44.88 6.71
N SER A 189 17.36 -44.29 5.85
CA SER A 189 16.41 -45.06 5.05
C SER A 189 17.14 -46.13 4.23
N THR A 190 16.67 -47.38 4.31
CA THR A 190 17.43 -48.55 3.82
C THR A 190 17.37 -48.74 2.29
N THR A 191 17.63 -47.69 1.50
CA THR A 191 17.68 -47.77 0.03
C THR A 191 18.68 -46.81 -0.64
N ILE A 192 19.94 -47.23 -0.72
CA ILE A 192 20.92 -46.91 -1.79
C ILE A 192 20.94 -45.45 -2.31
N GLY A 193 21.61 -44.58 -1.55
CA GLY A 193 22.24 -43.35 -2.03
C GLY A 193 23.63 -43.24 -1.40
N SER A 194 24.59 -42.61 -2.08
CA SER A 194 25.96 -42.40 -1.57
C SER A 194 26.12 -41.04 -0.89
N ALA A 195 27.12 -40.96 -0.02
CA ALA A 195 27.77 -39.70 0.36
C ALA A 195 29.07 -39.58 -0.45
N GLU A 196 29.29 -38.43 -1.08
CA GLU A 196 30.45 -38.17 -1.95
C GLU A 196 31.21 -36.92 -1.50
N THR A 197 32.53 -36.91 -1.70
CA THR A 197 33.39 -35.76 -1.41
C THR A 197 34.18 -35.38 -2.66
N ILE A 198 34.07 -34.12 -3.08
CA ILE A 198 34.65 -33.62 -4.35
C ILE A 198 35.46 -32.35 -4.09
N THR A 199 36.71 -32.36 -4.56
CA THR A 199 37.55 -31.16 -4.60
C THR A 199 37.51 -30.57 -6.00
N VAL A 200 37.03 -29.34 -6.13
CA VAL A 200 37.00 -28.59 -7.39
C VAL A 200 38.27 -27.74 -7.48
N GLU A 201 39.32 -28.31 -8.07
CA GLU A 201 40.62 -27.64 -8.27
C GLU A 201 40.57 -26.58 -9.39
N GLN A 202 39.58 -26.64 -10.27
CA GLN A 202 39.36 -25.69 -11.37
C GLN A 202 37.87 -25.36 -11.47
N PRO A 203 37.45 -24.09 -11.33
CA PRO A 203 36.04 -23.71 -11.41
C PRO A 203 35.41 -24.05 -12.76
N GLY A 204 34.14 -24.46 -12.74
CA GLY A 204 33.35 -24.91 -13.89
C GLY A 204 33.44 -26.42 -14.17
N THR A 205 34.28 -27.16 -13.43
CA THR A 205 34.51 -28.60 -13.67
C THR A 205 33.63 -29.54 -12.86
N LEU A 206 32.78 -29.05 -11.93
CA LEU A 206 31.99 -29.90 -11.04
C LEU A 206 31.11 -30.90 -11.79
N ARG A 207 30.52 -30.50 -12.93
CA ARG A 207 29.74 -31.39 -13.79
C ARG A 207 30.57 -32.55 -14.37
N GLU A 208 31.83 -32.31 -14.72
CA GLU A 208 32.71 -33.35 -15.29
C GLU A 208 33.18 -34.31 -14.19
N LEU A 209 33.61 -33.77 -13.04
CA LEU A 209 33.96 -34.56 -11.85
C LEU A 209 32.80 -35.47 -11.44
N MET A 210 31.59 -34.92 -11.34
CA MET A 210 30.36 -35.66 -11.01
C MET A 210 29.97 -36.71 -12.06
N ASN A 211 30.26 -36.48 -13.34
CA ASN A 211 30.01 -37.50 -14.38
C ASN A 211 30.93 -38.72 -14.24
N ASN A 212 32.14 -38.56 -13.70
CA ASN A 212 33.15 -39.62 -13.59
C ASN A 212 32.99 -40.55 -12.37
N LEU A 213 32.09 -40.25 -11.42
CA LEU A 213 31.85 -41.06 -10.23
C LEU A 213 31.26 -42.44 -10.56
N GLU A 214 31.54 -43.46 -9.75
CA GLU A 214 30.83 -44.75 -9.86
C GLU A 214 29.37 -44.64 -9.36
N SER A 215 29.15 -43.89 -8.27
CA SER A 215 27.87 -43.78 -7.56
C SER A 215 26.75 -43.14 -8.37
N THR A 216 25.76 -43.92 -8.79
CA THR A 216 24.68 -43.47 -9.70
C THR A 216 23.65 -42.54 -9.05
N ARG A 217 23.64 -42.41 -7.72
CA ARG A 217 22.77 -41.53 -6.94
C ARG A 217 23.51 -41.01 -5.71
N ILE A 218 23.41 -39.71 -5.46
CA ILE A 218 24.09 -39.01 -4.37
C ILE A 218 23.02 -38.39 -3.49
N ARG A 219 23.11 -38.62 -2.17
CA ARG A 219 22.26 -38.02 -1.13
C ARG A 219 23.00 -36.95 -0.34
N GLU A 220 24.27 -37.16 -0.06
CA GLU A 220 25.12 -36.19 0.64
C GLU A 220 26.32 -35.82 -0.23
N LEU A 221 26.63 -34.53 -0.35
CA LEU A 221 27.73 -34.02 -1.17
C LEU A 221 28.57 -33.01 -0.38
N THR A 222 29.83 -33.34 -0.12
CA THR A 222 30.82 -32.40 0.43
C THR A 222 31.66 -31.82 -0.69
N LEU A 223 31.76 -30.50 -0.76
CA LEU A 223 32.56 -29.75 -1.73
C LEU A 223 33.70 -29.01 -1.03
N HIS A 224 34.89 -29.05 -1.65
CA HIS A 224 36.05 -28.24 -1.26
C HIS A 224 36.62 -27.55 -2.51
N GLY A 225 37.28 -26.41 -2.36
CA GLY A 225 37.98 -25.71 -3.45
C GLY A 225 37.23 -24.48 -3.94
N THR A 226 37.13 -24.28 -5.25
CA THR A 226 36.61 -23.02 -5.82
C THR A 226 35.53 -23.30 -6.88
N LEU A 227 34.34 -22.70 -6.69
CA LEU A 227 33.19 -22.83 -7.59
C LEU A 227 32.92 -21.54 -8.37
N ASN A 228 32.37 -21.65 -9.56
CA ASN A 228 31.85 -20.53 -10.35
C ASN A 228 30.35 -20.70 -10.70
N ALA A 229 29.82 -19.76 -11.48
CA ALA A 229 28.40 -19.74 -11.87
C ALA A 229 27.93 -20.99 -12.66
N ASP A 230 28.80 -21.67 -13.42
CA ASP A 230 28.43 -22.88 -14.15
C ASP A 230 28.39 -24.12 -13.22
N ASP A 231 29.24 -24.18 -12.18
CA ASP A 231 29.15 -25.21 -11.12
C ASP A 231 27.85 -25.07 -10.31
N LEU A 232 27.52 -23.83 -9.89
CA LEU A 232 26.28 -23.54 -9.17
C LEU A 232 25.04 -23.82 -10.03
N SER A 233 25.08 -23.47 -11.31
CA SER A 233 24.02 -23.83 -12.27
C SER A 233 23.84 -25.35 -12.41
N TYR A 234 24.92 -26.13 -12.27
CA TYR A 234 24.82 -27.59 -12.26
C TYR A 234 24.22 -28.14 -10.96
N LEU A 235 24.62 -27.63 -9.79
CA LEU A 235 24.01 -27.99 -8.50
C LEU A 235 22.50 -27.71 -8.50
N HIS A 236 22.12 -26.48 -8.87
CA HIS A 236 20.74 -26.03 -8.96
C HIS A 236 19.91 -26.86 -9.95
N SER A 237 20.52 -27.43 -10.99
CA SER A 237 19.79 -28.21 -12.00
C SER A 237 19.07 -29.46 -11.46
N GLN A 238 19.52 -30.01 -10.32
CA GLN A 238 19.02 -31.27 -9.74
C GLN A 238 18.94 -32.45 -10.75
N THR A 239 19.80 -32.44 -11.78
CA THR A 239 19.78 -33.45 -12.84
C THR A 239 20.69 -34.64 -12.56
N GLY A 240 20.31 -35.81 -13.07
CA GLY A 240 21.12 -37.02 -13.00
C GLY A 240 21.38 -37.49 -11.57
N ARG A 241 22.65 -37.55 -11.17
CA ARG A 241 23.06 -38.06 -9.85
C ARG A 241 22.56 -37.22 -8.67
N LEU A 242 22.27 -35.93 -8.90
CA LEU A 242 21.81 -34.96 -7.91
C LEU A 242 20.30 -34.96 -7.64
N GLN A 243 19.50 -35.73 -8.36
CA GLN A 243 18.02 -35.68 -8.30
C GLN A 243 17.42 -36.00 -6.90
N ASN A 244 18.22 -36.53 -5.98
CA ASN A 244 17.79 -36.85 -4.61
C ASN A 244 18.82 -36.31 -3.59
N LEU A 245 19.42 -35.14 -3.86
CA LEU A 245 20.35 -34.50 -2.93
C LEU A 245 19.58 -34.04 -1.68
N GLU A 246 20.01 -34.53 -0.52
CA GLU A 246 19.40 -34.30 0.79
C GLU A 246 20.33 -33.46 1.69
N ALA A 247 21.65 -33.57 1.55
CA ALA A 247 22.60 -32.69 2.22
C ALA A 247 23.69 -32.18 1.28
N ILE A 248 24.07 -30.92 1.44
CA ILE A 248 25.29 -30.35 0.85
C ILE A 248 26.14 -29.71 1.95
N ASP A 249 27.44 -29.97 1.91
CA ASP A 249 28.44 -29.32 2.74
C ASP A 249 29.40 -28.56 1.82
N MET A 250 29.55 -27.26 2.08
CA MET A 250 30.39 -26.36 1.30
C MET A 250 31.36 -25.58 2.19
N LYS A 251 31.68 -26.07 3.39
CA LYS A 251 32.45 -25.30 4.37
C LYS A 251 33.77 -24.75 3.81
N ASP A 252 34.52 -25.60 3.11
CA ASP A 252 35.82 -25.27 2.50
C ASP A 252 35.69 -24.79 1.04
N VAL A 253 34.53 -24.22 0.66
CA VAL A 253 34.31 -23.63 -0.68
C VAL A 253 34.65 -22.14 -0.70
N THR A 254 35.19 -21.72 -1.83
CA THR A 254 35.34 -20.31 -2.23
C THR A 254 34.62 -20.08 -3.56
N PHE A 255 34.24 -18.84 -3.86
CA PHE A 255 33.56 -18.49 -5.11
C PHE A 255 34.45 -17.60 -5.98
N GLU A 256 34.59 -17.94 -7.27
CA GLU A 256 35.35 -17.16 -8.25
C GLU A 256 34.46 -16.66 -9.40
N TYR A 257 34.65 -15.39 -9.77
CA TYR A 257 33.77 -14.66 -10.68
C TYR A 257 34.01 -15.04 -12.15
N GLY A 258 33.10 -15.86 -12.69
CA GLY A 258 33.15 -16.42 -14.05
C GLY A 258 32.73 -15.47 -15.18
N GLY A 259 33.26 -14.24 -15.21
CA GLY A 259 32.97 -13.24 -16.26
C GLY A 259 31.55 -12.66 -16.18
N ASP A 260 31.02 -12.15 -17.31
CA ASP A 260 29.83 -11.27 -17.41
C ASP A 260 28.47 -11.85 -16.94
N LYS A 261 28.45 -12.98 -16.21
CA LYS A 261 27.25 -13.57 -15.61
C LYS A 261 27.27 -13.38 -14.07
N PRO A 262 26.35 -12.62 -13.46
CA PRO A 262 26.13 -12.71 -12.02
C PRO A 262 25.63 -14.12 -11.64
N TYR A 263 25.90 -14.52 -10.40
CA TYR A 263 25.54 -15.85 -9.92
C TYR A 263 24.01 -16.09 -9.96
N ALA A 264 23.61 -17.28 -10.44
CA ALA A 264 22.26 -17.83 -10.34
C ALA A 264 21.06 -16.97 -10.84
N THR A 265 21.18 -16.32 -11.99
CA THR A 265 20.00 -15.76 -12.69
C THR A 265 19.11 -16.85 -13.31
N ILE A 266 18.02 -17.22 -12.62
CA ILE A 266 16.96 -18.06 -13.20
C ILE A 266 16.13 -17.21 -14.17
N THR A 267 16.47 -17.22 -15.45
CA THR A 267 15.65 -16.55 -16.48
C THR A 267 14.32 -17.28 -16.67
N LYS A 268 13.22 -16.66 -16.23
CA LYS A 268 11.88 -17.21 -16.43
C LYS A 268 11.50 -17.12 -17.91
N LYS A 269 11.62 -18.23 -18.64
CA LYS A 269 11.25 -18.31 -20.06
C LYS A 269 9.76 -18.07 -20.24
N VAL A 270 9.41 -16.96 -20.91
CA VAL A 270 8.03 -16.66 -21.32
C VAL A 270 7.98 -16.64 -22.85
N SER A 271 7.20 -17.55 -23.44
CA SER A 271 7.00 -17.61 -24.90
C SER A 271 5.84 -16.70 -25.30
N GLY A 272 6.14 -15.62 -26.02
CA GLY A 272 5.16 -14.64 -26.50
C GLY A 272 5.12 -14.55 -28.03
N PHE A 273 3.96 -14.23 -28.60
CA PHE A 273 3.80 -14.06 -30.04
C PHE A 273 4.01 -12.61 -30.46
N ILE A 274 4.99 -12.36 -31.33
CA ILE A 274 5.02 -11.16 -32.18
C ILE A 274 4.76 -11.62 -33.61
N GLY A 275 3.53 -11.40 -34.07
CA GLY A 275 3.03 -12.00 -35.31
C GLY A 275 3.06 -13.53 -35.28
N ASN A 276 3.30 -14.14 -36.43
CA ASN A 276 3.29 -15.60 -36.61
C ASN A 276 4.62 -16.29 -36.23
N ILE A 277 5.50 -15.64 -35.47
CA ILE A 277 6.81 -16.18 -35.07
C ILE A 277 6.89 -16.21 -33.55
N THR A 278 6.99 -17.41 -32.99
CA THR A 278 7.27 -17.62 -31.56
C THR A 278 8.64 -17.04 -31.22
N HIS A 279 8.67 -16.12 -30.26
CA HIS A 279 9.91 -15.59 -29.71
C HIS A 279 10.03 -16.02 -28.24
N ASP A 280 11.22 -16.48 -27.88
CA ASP A 280 11.57 -16.86 -26.51
C ASP A 280 12.12 -15.62 -25.79
N TYR A 281 11.42 -15.15 -24.76
CA TYR A 281 11.86 -14.04 -23.93
C TYR A 281 12.51 -14.53 -22.64
N TYR A 282 13.63 -13.92 -22.31
CA TYR A 282 14.40 -14.14 -21.08
C TYR A 282 14.20 -12.91 -20.19
N LEU A 283 13.46 -13.09 -19.09
CA LEU A 283 13.27 -12.05 -18.08
C LEU A 283 14.25 -12.27 -16.91
N SER A 284 15.01 -11.23 -16.57
CA SER A 284 15.71 -11.07 -15.29
C SER A 284 14.79 -10.36 -14.29
N ASN A 285 14.88 -10.69 -12.99
CA ASN A 285 14.04 -10.05 -11.96
C ASN A 285 14.38 -8.57 -11.70
N GLU A 286 15.51 -8.06 -12.20
CA GLU A 286 15.83 -6.63 -12.25
C GLU A 286 14.87 -5.85 -13.18
N ASN A 287 13.62 -5.64 -12.72
CA ASN A 287 12.79 -4.45 -12.94
C ASN A 287 11.39 -4.62 -12.29
N ARG A 288 11.30 -4.40 -10.98
CA ARG A 288 10.06 -4.06 -10.26
C ARG A 288 10.26 -2.97 -9.21
N THR A 289 10.82 -1.83 -9.64
CA THR A 289 10.56 -0.57 -8.94
C THR A 289 9.12 -0.15 -9.22
N GLU A 290 8.32 0.08 -8.19
CA GLU A 290 6.99 0.68 -8.32
C GLU A 290 7.13 2.17 -8.66
N SER A 291 7.01 2.52 -9.94
CA SER A 291 6.84 3.90 -10.40
C SER A 291 6.01 3.94 -11.69
N GLY A 292 4.91 4.69 -11.66
CA GLY A 292 4.13 4.97 -12.86
C GLY A 292 4.81 6.03 -13.73
N GLY A 293 4.87 5.81 -15.05
CA GLY A 293 5.40 6.79 -15.98
C GLY A 293 5.48 6.26 -17.42
N GLU A 294 4.84 6.95 -18.36
CA GLU A 294 5.05 6.72 -19.79
C GLU A 294 6.34 7.45 -20.23
N GLY A 295 7.27 6.77 -20.91
CA GLY A 295 8.46 7.43 -21.45
C GLY A 295 9.52 6.50 -22.02
N ASN A 296 9.83 6.64 -23.31
CA ASN A 296 11.00 6.00 -23.92
C ASN A 296 12.25 6.86 -23.69
N MET A 297 13.44 6.24 -23.55
CA MET A 297 14.49 6.30 -24.58
C MET A 297 15.77 5.53 -24.23
N LEU A 298 16.58 5.26 -25.26
CA LEU A 298 17.89 4.61 -25.18
C LEU A 298 18.98 5.62 -24.75
N GLY A 299 19.78 5.25 -23.74
CA GLY A 299 20.99 5.96 -23.32
C GLY A 299 21.73 5.13 -22.28
N GLY A 300 23.07 5.11 -22.28
CA GLY A 300 23.86 4.26 -21.39
C GLY A 300 25.16 4.91 -20.92
N TYR A 301 25.83 4.23 -19.98
CA TYR A 301 27.01 4.68 -19.20
C TYR A 301 26.70 5.82 -18.19
N ASP A 302 27.31 5.89 -17.00
CA ASP A 302 28.33 5.02 -16.37
C ASP A 302 28.14 4.93 -14.84
N GLY A 303 28.59 3.83 -14.22
CA GLY A 303 28.35 3.50 -12.79
C GLY A 303 26.90 3.04 -12.51
N TRP A 304 26.63 2.11 -11.60
CA TRP A 304 27.42 1.63 -10.46
C TRP A 304 27.48 0.10 -10.40
N VAL A 305 28.66 -0.49 -10.60
CA VAL A 305 28.88 -1.91 -10.26
C VAL A 305 29.12 -2.02 -8.75
N LYS A 306 28.06 -2.27 -7.97
CA LYS A 306 28.20 -2.77 -6.59
C LYS A 306 28.67 -4.23 -6.64
N HIS A 307 29.46 -4.64 -5.66
CA HIS A 307 29.93 -6.02 -5.56
C HIS A 307 28.79 -6.94 -5.08
N TYR A 308 28.28 -7.80 -5.97
CA TYR A 308 27.28 -8.84 -5.67
C TYR A 308 27.93 -10.24 -5.50
N THR A 309 29.16 -10.29 -4.99
CA THR A 309 29.93 -11.53 -4.81
C THR A 309 29.56 -12.31 -3.53
N ASP A 310 28.90 -11.66 -2.57
CA ASP A 310 28.94 -12.09 -1.16
C ASP A 310 27.59 -12.65 -0.64
N LYS A 311 26.54 -12.70 -1.48
CA LYS A 311 25.15 -12.97 -1.07
C LYS A 311 24.50 -14.25 -1.58
N LEU A 312 24.96 -14.84 -2.69
CA LEU A 312 24.47 -16.13 -3.20
C LEU A 312 22.94 -16.21 -3.38
N ASP A 313 22.37 -15.24 -4.11
CA ASP A 313 20.95 -15.23 -4.46
C ASP A 313 20.57 -16.51 -5.25
N ASN A 314 19.33 -16.99 -5.14
CA ASN A 314 18.73 -18.15 -5.82
C ASN A 314 19.43 -19.53 -5.69
N LEU A 315 20.52 -19.62 -4.90
CA LEU A 315 21.47 -20.74 -4.84
C LEU A 315 20.85 -22.15 -4.93
N PHE A 316 19.84 -22.43 -4.09
CA PHE A 316 19.15 -23.73 -4.04
C PHE A 316 17.62 -23.59 -4.20
N ASN A 317 17.14 -22.50 -4.82
CA ASN A 317 15.71 -22.24 -5.04
C ASN A 317 15.02 -23.48 -5.69
N GLY A 318 13.91 -23.92 -5.12
CA GLY A 318 13.13 -25.08 -5.57
C GLY A 318 13.70 -26.47 -5.24
N MET A 319 14.83 -26.57 -4.51
CA MET A 319 15.43 -27.88 -4.15
C MET A 319 14.68 -28.58 -3.01
N THR A 320 13.48 -29.08 -3.32
CA THR A 320 12.54 -29.76 -2.40
C THR A 320 13.09 -31.02 -1.72
N THR A 321 14.13 -31.67 -2.27
CA THR A 321 14.81 -32.82 -1.62
C THR A 321 15.84 -32.41 -0.58
N LEU A 322 16.38 -31.19 -0.64
CA LEU A 322 17.39 -30.70 0.28
C LEU A 322 16.84 -30.65 1.72
N ARG A 323 17.65 -31.05 2.70
CA ARG A 323 17.32 -31.12 4.13
C ARG A 323 18.33 -30.35 4.98
N ARG A 324 19.61 -30.37 4.59
CA ARG A 324 20.75 -29.77 5.31
C ARG A 324 21.68 -29.01 4.34
N VAL A 325 22.11 -27.82 4.75
CA VAL A 325 23.18 -27.04 4.11
C VAL A 325 24.21 -26.69 5.17
N VAL A 326 25.50 -26.91 4.88
CA VAL A 326 26.61 -26.28 5.61
C VAL A 326 27.16 -25.17 4.71
N TRP A 327 27.13 -23.93 5.21
CA TRP A 327 27.60 -22.76 4.47
C TRP A 327 29.13 -22.67 4.46
N PRO A 328 29.72 -22.07 3.41
CA PRO A 328 31.13 -21.67 3.42
C PRO A 328 31.40 -20.57 4.45
N ASP A 329 32.55 -20.63 5.12
CA ASP A 329 32.97 -19.66 6.16
C ASP A 329 33.09 -18.20 5.63
N CYS A 330 33.12 -18.01 4.30
CA CYS A 330 33.18 -16.69 3.66
C CYS A 330 31.82 -15.99 3.50
N VAL A 331 30.68 -16.67 3.70
CA VAL A 331 29.34 -16.10 3.46
C VAL A 331 28.96 -15.09 4.55
N LYS A 332 28.62 -13.86 4.15
CA LYS A 332 28.20 -12.76 5.06
C LYS A 332 26.72 -12.38 4.95
N GLY A 333 26.00 -12.93 3.97
CA GLY A 333 24.55 -12.75 3.83
C GLY A 333 23.92 -13.92 3.09
N ILE A 334 22.65 -14.21 3.37
CA ILE A 334 21.84 -15.13 2.57
C ILE A 334 20.98 -14.29 1.61
N GLY A 335 21.07 -14.59 0.33
CA GLY A 335 20.52 -13.78 -0.76
C GLY A 335 19.02 -13.92 -1.01
N GLU A 336 18.55 -13.19 -2.02
CA GLU A 336 17.17 -13.25 -2.53
C GLU A 336 16.85 -14.67 -3.01
N GLU A 337 15.73 -15.24 -2.58
CA GLU A 337 15.26 -16.60 -2.92
C GLU A 337 16.26 -17.76 -2.69
N ALA A 338 17.37 -17.54 -1.97
CA ALA A 338 18.52 -18.47 -1.91
C ALA A 338 18.19 -19.91 -1.45
N LEU A 339 17.18 -20.08 -0.60
CA LEU A 339 16.63 -21.34 -0.11
C LEU A 339 15.11 -21.46 -0.33
N ALA A 340 14.51 -20.61 -1.17
CA ALA A 340 13.07 -20.63 -1.44
C ALA A 340 12.59 -22.01 -1.91
N GLY A 341 11.46 -22.49 -1.41
CA GLY A 341 10.87 -23.79 -1.75
C GLY A 341 11.74 -25.02 -1.41
N THR A 342 12.82 -24.87 -0.64
CA THR A 342 13.63 -26.03 -0.22
C THR A 342 12.93 -26.83 0.86
N GLY A 343 13.29 -28.11 0.97
CA GLY A 343 12.74 -29.00 2.00
C GLY A 343 13.51 -28.99 3.32
N ILE A 344 14.31 -27.95 3.59
CA ILE A 344 15.17 -27.83 4.78
C ILE A 344 14.35 -27.94 6.06
N VAL A 345 14.88 -28.67 7.06
CA VAL A 345 14.22 -28.90 8.35
C VAL A 345 14.77 -27.95 9.43
N SER A 346 16.08 -27.71 9.42
CA SER A 346 16.76 -26.80 10.34
C SER A 346 17.95 -26.15 9.65
N LEU A 347 18.32 -24.94 10.12
CA LEU A 347 19.43 -24.17 9.57
C LEU A 347 20.42 -23.80 10.67
N LEU A 348 21.71 -23.94 10.39
CA LEU A 348 22.77 -23.24 11.09
C LEU A 348 23.20 -22.04 10.25
N PHE A 349 23.21 -20.85 10.83
CA PHE A 349 23.72 -19.64 10.19
C PHE A 349 25.26 -19.56 10.30
N PRO A 350 25.96 -18.91 9.36
CA PRO A 350 27.36 -18.49 9.56
C PRO A 350 27.47 -17.51 10.73
N ASP A 351 28.53 -17.61 11.55
CA ASP A 351 28.74 -16.75 12.74
C ASP A 351 28.73 -15.24 12.42
N ASP A 352 29.20 -14.86 11.22
CA ASP A 352 29.33 -13.48 10.75
C ASP A 352 28.19 -13.02 9.80
N ILE A 353 27.04 -13.70 9.74
CA ILE A 353 25.96 -13.29 8.84
C ILE A 353 25.33 -11.95 9.29
N THR A 354 25.21 -10.97 8.39
CA THR A 354 24.62 -9.65 8.70
C THR A 354 23.37 -9.32 7.89
N PHE A 355 22.89 -10.22 7.04
CA PHE A 355 21.80 -9.96 6.09
C PHE A 355 21.04 -11.22 5.69
N ILE A 356 19.72 -11.11 5.59
CA ILE A 356 18.83 -12.11 4.97
C ILE A 356 17.93 -11.39 3.95
N GLY A 357 18.00 -11.82 2.69
CA GLY A 357 17.31 -11.21 1.55
C GLY A 357 15.82 -11.54 1.44
N ASP A 358 15.19 -10.93 0.44
CA ASP A 358 13.77 -11.13 0.15
C ASP A 358 13.50 -12.57 -0.32
N ASN A 359 12.41 -13.16 0.16
CA ASN A 359 12.01 -14.53 -0.10
C ASN A 359 13.08 -15.60 0.21
N ALA A 360 14.14 -15.26 0.95
CA ALA A 360 15.34 -16.11 1.15
C ALA A 360 15.02 -17.56 1.57
N PHE A 361 13.96 -17.77 2.35
CA PHE A 361 13.44 -19.07 2.78
C PHE A 361 11.98 -19.29 2.36
N SER A 362 11.41 -18.47 1.48
CA SER A 362 9.96 -18.47 1.23
C SER A 362 9.45 -19.85 0.82
N GLY A 363 8.37 -20.30 1.45
CA GLY A 363 7.79 -21.62 1.19
C GLY A 363 8.61 -22.82 1.68
N CYS A 364 9.60 -22.65 2.57
CA CYS A 364 10.28 -23.76 3.26
C CYS A 364 9.31 -24.49 4.22
N SER A 365 8.41 -25.31 3.70
CA SER A 365 7.31 -25.94 4.46
C SER A 365 7.76 -26.88 5.57
N ASN A 366 9.01 -27.34 5.54
CA ASN A 366 9.58 -28.28 6.51
C ASN A 366 10.41 -27.59 7.61
N LEU A 367 10.76 -26.32 7.44
CA LEU A 367 11.67 -25.60 8.33
C LEU A 367 10.98 -25.38 9.67
N CYS A 368 11.45 -26.05 10.73
CA CYS A 368 10.75 -26.10 12.02
C CYS A 368 11.34 -25.18 13.09
N SER A 369 12.63 -24.83 12.97
CA SER A 369 13.33 -23.95 13.90
C SER A 369 14.35 -23.10 13.17
N VAL A 370 14.28 -21.79 13.44
CA VAL A 370 15.26 -20.78 13.07
C VAL A 370 15.69 -20.11 14.38
N ASN A 371 16.94 -19.66 14.45
CA ASN A 371 17.39 -18.75 15.50
C ASN A 371 18.12 -17.60 14.83
N VAL A 372 17.41 -16.50 14.57
CA VAL A 372 17.97 -15.33 13.87
C VAL A 372 19.11 -14.76 14.72
N PRO A 373 20.35 -14.71 14.21
CA PRO A 373 21.49 -14.32 15.02
C PRO A 373 21.53 -12.80 15.22
N PRO A 374 21.95 -12.28 16.40
CA PRO A 374 21.94 -10.85 16.72
C PRO A 374 22.76 -9.93 15.79
N THR A 375 23.53 -10.51 14.86
CA THR A 375 24.27 -9.83 13.80
C THR A 375 23.39 -9.40 12.62
N VAL A 376 22.18 -9.97 12.48
CA VAL A 376 21.20 -9.60 11.44
C VAL A 376 20.22 -8.58 12.04
N THR A 377 20.47 -7.29 11.85
CA THR A 377 19.58 -6.22 12.34
C THR A 377 18.46 -5.85 11.35
N GLU A 378 18.61 -6.23 10.07
CA GLU A 378 17.65 -5.96 9.00
C GLU A 378 17.32 -7.24 8.21
N MET A 379 16.05 -7.42 7.86
CA MET A 379 15.54 -8.61 7.19
C MET A 379 14.46 -8.27 6.16
N GLY A 380 14.58 -8.85 4.96
CA GLY A 380 13.58 -8.77 3.88
C GLY A 380 12.35 -9.63 4.11
N ILE A 381 11.65 -10.00 3.02
CA ILE A 381 10.48 -10.91 3.00
C ILE A 381 10.92 -12.38 3.24
N ALA A 382 11.71 -12.64 4.29
CA ALA A 382 12.57 -13.82 4.37
C ALA A 382 11.83 -15.17 4.49
N PHE A 383 10.83 -15.29 5.37
CA PHE A 383 10.22 -16.56 5.79
C PHE A 383 8.75 -16.73 5.35
N SER A 384 8.27 -15.91 4.41
CA SER A 384 6.88 -15.97 3.94
C SER A 384 6.51 -17.37 3.44
N GLY A 385 5.47 -17.98 4.00
CA GLY A 385 5.01 -19.34 3.68
C GLY A 385 5.74 -20.48 4.41
N CYS A 386 6.63 -20.22 5.36
CA CYS A 386 7.32 -21.25 6.15
C CYS A 386 6.38 -21.87 7.22
N THR A 387 5.40 -22.65 6.78
CA THR A 387 4.27 -23.09 7.61
C THR A 387 4.61 -23.83 8.90
N SER A 388 5.79 -24.45 8.99
CA SER A 388 6.20 -25.31 10.12
C SER A 388 7.13 -24.65 11.14
N ILE A 389 7.56 -23.39 10.92
CA ILE A 389 8.42 -22.69 11.88
C ILE A 389 7.69 -22.58 13.22
N VAL A 390 8.31 -23.07 14.30
CA VAL A 390 7.85 -22.91 15.68
C VAL A 390 8.64 -21.82 16.38
N ASN A 391 9.97 -21.86 16.24
CA ASN A 391 10.92 -20.94 16.87
C ASN A 391 11.60 -20.03 15.85
N VAL A 392 11.76 -18.75 16.19
CA VAL A 392 12.60 -17.79 15.44
C VAL A 392 13.76 -17.20 16.26
N GLY A 393 13.79 -17.45 17.59
CA GLY A 393 14.74 -16.85 18.51
C GLY A 393 14.20 -15.58 19.18
N ASP A 394 15.10 -14.74 19.70
CA ASP A 394 14.77 -13.40 20.20
C ASP A 394 15.03 -12.36 19.10
N LEU A 395 13.99 -11.63 18.69
CA LEU A 395 14.07 -10.59 17.65
C LEU A 395 14.20 -9.17 18.23
N SER A 396 14.48 -9.02 19.53
CA SER A 396 14.68 -7.71 20.19
C SER A 396 15.83 -6.87 19.58
N HIS A 397 16.73 -7.50 18.83
CA HIS A 397 17.84 -6.88 18.12
C HIS A 397 17.49 -6.34 16.72
N MET A 398 16.31 -6.68 16.17
CA MET A 398 15.87 -6.22 14.85
C MET A 398 15.58 -4.72 14.86
N THR A 399 16.20 -3.97 13.95
CA THR A 399 15.93 -2.54 13.72
C THR A 399 15.02 -2.30 12.52
N LYS A 400 14.99 -3.22 11.54
CA LYS A 400 14.07 -3.16 10.39
C LYS A 400 13.56 -4.55 10.00
N LEU A 401 12.25 -4.66 9.79
CA LEU A 401 11.60 -5.81 9.15
C LEU A 401 10.88 -5.30 7.89
N ASP A 402 10.82 -6.11 6.83
CA ASP A 402 10.03 -5.80 5.62
C ASP A 402 8.67 -6.50 5.58
N LYS A 403 7.82 -6.12 4.61
CA LYS A 403 6.42 -6.60 4.52
C LYS A 403 6.34 -8.13 4.38
N SER A 404 5.33 -8.75 4.98
CA SER A 404 5.07 -10.20 4.90
C SER A 404 6.21 -11.14 5.38
N ALA A 405 7.22 -10.64 6.09
CA ALA A 405 8.45 -11.39 6.39
C ALA A 405 8.26 -12.76 7.08
N PHE A 406 7.23 -12.92 7.91
CA PHE A 406 6.83 -14.19 8.53
C PHE A 406 5.38 -14.58 8.19
N ALA A 407 4.77 -14.00 7.15
CA ALA A 407 3.40 -14.30 6.75
C ALA A 407 3.22 -15.81 6.48
N GLY A 408 2.15 -16.42 6.98
CA GLY A 408 1.88 -17.85 6.84
C GLY A 408 2.73 -18.78 7.72
N CYS A 409 3.54 -18.28 8.66
CA CYS A 409 4.28 -19.08 9.64
C CYS A 409 3.34 -19.66 10.73
N LYS A 410 2.42 -20.53 10.32
CA LYS A 410 1.24 -20.96 11.10
C LYS A 410 1.56 -21.58 12.46
N HIS A 411 2.69 -22.27 12.60
CA HIS A 411 3.08 -22.90 13.86
C HIS A 411 3.96 -22.02 14.77
N MET A 412 4.24 -20.77 14.39
CA MET A 412 5.21 -19.92 15.08
C MET A 412 4.68 -19.41 16.43
N ILE A 413 5.50 -19.53 17.48
CA ILE A 413 5.19 -18.99 18.83
C ILE A 413 6.17 -17.89 19.28
N GLY A 414 7.10 -17.48 18.41
CA GLY A 414 8.19 -16.56 18.74
C GLY A 414 9.38 -17.29 19.34
N ASN A 415 9.72 -16.98 20.59
CA ASN A 415 10.80 -17.62 21.33
C ASN A 415 10.26 -18.76 22.22
N VAL A 416 10.72 -19.99 21.98
CA VAL A 416 10.28 -21.20 22.74
C VAL A 416 10.59 -21.14 24.23
N MET A 417 11.58 -20.36 24.67
CA MET A 417 11.98 -20.25 26.09
C MET A 417 10.91 -19.58 26.96
N ASN A 418 10.08 -18.71 26.37
CA ASN A 418 9.15 -17.84 27.10
C ASN A 418 7.78 -17.65 26.41
N MET A 419 7.53 -18.35 25.29
CA MET A 419 6.31 -18.25 24.46
C MET A 419 5.95 -16.81 24.11
N THR A 420 6.96 -15.97 23.82
CA THR A 420 6.80 -14.56 23.48
C THR A 420 7.60 -14.21 22.24
N LEU A 421 6.99 -13.48 21.30
CA LEU A 421 7.70 -12.81 20.22
C LEU A 421 8.12 -11.41 20.69
N ASP A 422 9.41 -11.18 20.87
CA ASP A 422 9.94 -9.88 21.31
C ASP A 422 10.36 -9.04 20.09
N LEU A 423 9.68 -7.91 19.89
CA LEU A 423 9.85 -6.97 18.79
C LEU A 423 10.30 -5.60 19.29
N SER A 424 10.87 -5.52 20.49
CA SER A 424 11.17 -4.23 21.16
C SER A 424 12.25 -3.36 20.50
N GLY A 425 12.99 -3.89 19.51
CA GLY A 425 13.90 -3.11 18.67
C GLY A 425 13.22 -2.32 17.53
N LEU A 426 11.99 -2.68 17.14
CA LEU A 426 11.29 -2.09 15.99
C LEU A 426 10.48 -0.84 16.36
N ASP A 427 10.65 0.24 15.59
CA ASP A 427 9.78 1.43 15.63
C ASP A 427 8.51 1.28 14.76
N THR A 428 8.49 0.28 13.88
CA THR A 428 7.48 0.05 12.85
C THR A 428 7.24 -1.44 12.69
N ILE A 429 5.99 -1.90 12.76
CA ILE A 429 5.61 -3.23 12.27
C ILE A 429 5.03 -3.07 10.85
N PRO A 430 5.63 -3.67 9.80
CA PRO A 430 5.20 -3.47 8.42
C PRO A 430 3.92 -4.26 8.08
N GLU A 431 3.40 -4.04 6.87
CA GLU A 431 2.23 -4.75 6.34
C GLU A 431 2.44 -6.28 6.36
N GLN A 432 1.40 -7.03 6.75
CA GLN A 432 1.32 -8.50 6.71
C GLN A 432 2.43 -9.25 7.47
N ALA A 433 3.29 -8.55 8.23
CA ALA A 433 4.54 -9.06 8.82
C ALA A 433 4.43 -10.45 9.46
N PHE A 434 3.35 -10.68 10.21
CA PHE A 434 3.03 -11.89 10.94
C PHE A 434 1.60 -12.37 10.64
N SER A 435 1.08 -12.11 9.42
CA SER A 435 -0.21 -12.63 8.98
C SER A 435 -0.23 -14.16 9.07
N ASP A 436 -1.36 -14.74 9.48
CA ASP A 436 -1.62 -16.17 9.56
C ASP A 436 -0.61 -16.95 10.44
N CYS A 437 0.00 -16.27 11.43
CA CYS A 437 0.81 -16.88 12.49
C CYS A 437 -0.08 -17.47 13.60
N HIS A 438 -0.86 -18.51 13.26
CA HIS A 438 -1.97 -19.00 14.08
C HIS A 438 -1.62 -19.33 15.54
N LEU A 439 -0.41 -19.86 15.82
CA LEU A 439 0.01 -20.22 17.18
C LEU A 439 0.62 -19.08 18.00
N LEU A 440 0.78 -17.88 17.46
CA LEU A 440 1.36 -16.73 18.16
C LEU A 440 0.43 -16.27 19.30
N THR A 441 0.85 -16.48 20.54
CA THR A 441 0.05 -16.19 21.75
C THR A 441 0.34 -14.85 22.41
N LYS A 442 1.59 -14.39 22.35
CA LYS A 442 2.04 -13.18 23.07
C LYS A 442 3.15 -12.45 22.31
N ILE A 443 3.03 -11.13 22.27
CA ILE A 443 3.98 -10.22 21.60
C ILE A 443 4.45 -9.18 22.62
N LYS A 444 5.73 -8.78 22.57
CA LYS A 444 6.27 -7.60 23.24
C LYS A 444 6.67 -6.58 22.19
N LEU A 445 6.04 -5.40 22.21
CA LEU A 445 6.31 -4.29 21.30
C LEU A 445 7.38 -3.34 21.87
N SER A 446 7.88 -2.40 21.06
CA SER A 446 8.77 -1.32 21.52
C SER A 446 7.97 -0.16 22.12
N ASP A 447 8.47 0.47 23.19
CA ASP A 447 7.90 1.71 23.72
C ASP A 447 7.96 2.87 22.69
N ASN A 448 8.86 2.78 21.72
CA ASN A 448 9.03 3.75 20.65
C ASN A 448 8.14 3.50 19.41
N LEU A 449 7.38 2.39 19.37
CA LEU A 449 6.62 1.97 18.19
C LEU A 449 5.62 3.05 17.74
N LYS A 450 5.68 3.43 16.46
CA LYS A 450 4.85 4.48 15.84
C LYS A 450 3.75 3.97 14.93
N PHE A 451 3.95 2.81 14.31
CA PHE A 451 3.09 2.30 13.25
C PHE A 451 2.92 0.77 13.35
N ILE A 452 1.68 0.30 13.21
CA ILE A 452 1.34 -1.11 12.97
C ILE A 452 0.59 -1.18 11.64
N GLY A 453 1.21 -1.87 10.68
CA GLY A 453 0.73 -1.97 9.31
C GLY A 453 -0.56 -2.76 9.13
N GLN A 454 -1.12 -2.59 7.94
CA GLN A 454 -2.22 -3.39 7.43
C GLN A 454 -1.94 -4.89 7.56
N ALA A 455 -2.92 -5.66 8.04
CA ALA A 455 -2.86 -7.12 8.26
C ALA A 455 -1.64 -7.63 9.07
N ALA A 456 -0.93 -6.78 9.80
CA ALA A 456 0.36 -7.11 10.43
C ALA A 456 0.34 -8.37 11.32
N PHE A 457 -0.78 -8.65 11.99
CA PHE A 457 -1.01 -9.84 12.81
C PHE A 457 -2.33 -10.55 12.45
N LYS A 458 -2.87 -10.32 11.24
CA LYS A 458 -4.11 -10.93 10.76
C LYS A 458 -4.11 -12.45 10.98
N SER A 459 -5.26 -13.03 11.31
CA SER A 459 -5.42 -14.49 11.56
C SER A 459 -4.50 -15.07 12.66
N SER A 460 -3.92 -14.26 13.55
CA SER A 460 -3.17 -14.76 14.73
C SER A 460 -4.16 -15.26 15.79
N VAL A 461 -4.85 -16.37 15.49
CA VAL A 461 -6.05 -16.80 16.21
C VAL A 461 -5.84 -17.05 17.71
N ASN A 462 -4.61 -17.38 18.15
CA ASN A 462 -4.27 -17.61 19.55
C ASN A 462 -3.76 -16.35 20.29
N LEU A 463 -3.60 -15.20 19.63
CA LEU A 463 -3.16 -13.96 20.26
C LEU A 463 -4.28 -13.42 21.16
N SER A 464 -4.11 -13.49 22.48
CA SER A 464 -5.19 -13.23 23.45
C SER A 464 -5.20 -11.84 24.07
N ASP A 465 -4.03 -11.21 24.14
CA ASP A 465 -3.80 -9.91 24.77
C ASP A 465 -2.67 -9.17 24.02
N ILE A 466 -2.78 -7.85 23.89
CA ILE A 466 -1.68 -7.03 23.40
C ILE A 466 -1.59 -5.69 24.13
N SER A 467 -0.40 -5.41 24.66
CA SER A 467 -0.06 -4.11 25.26
C SER A 467 0.44 -3.16 24.17
N LEU A 468 -0.45 -2.29 23.68
CA LEU A 468 -0.08 -1.23 22.74
C LEU A 468 0.66 -0.09 23.47
N PRO A 469 1.79 0.40 22.95
CA PRO A 469 2.59 1.41 23.63
C PRO A 469 1.97 2.81 23.48
N GLU A 470 2.12 3.65 24.51
CA GLU A 470 1.54 5.01 24.54
C GLU A 470 2.16 5.96 23.50
N GLY A 471 3.21 5.55 22.79
CA GLY A 471 3.79 6.27 21.66
C GLY A 471 3.15 6.01 20.28
N LEU A 472 2.23 5.04 20.16
CA LEU A 472 1.70 4.51 18.89
C LEU A 472 0.68 5.44 18.22
N GLU A 473 1.01 5.90 17.01
CA GLU A 473 0.23 6.94 16.31
C GLU A 473 -0.71 6.38 15.23
N ILE A 474 -0.40 5.22 14.64
CA ILE A 474 -1.17 4.62 13.54
C ILE A 474 -1.29 3.11 13.72
N ILE A 475 -2.51 2.59 13.56
CA ILE A 475 -2.83 1.18 13.33
C ILE A 475 -3.61 1.09 12.01
N ASP A 476 -3.32 0.11 11.16
CA ASP A 476 -4.06 -0.20 9.92
C ASP A 476 -4.23 1.01 8.98
N TYR A 477 -3.23 1.22 8.12
CA TYR A 477 -3.29 2.23 7.06
C TYR A 477 -3.36 1.56 5.68
N ASP A 478 -4.46 1.83 4.98
CA ASP A 478 -4.66 1.47 3.58
C ASP A 478 -4.87 2.75 2.78
N ASP A 479 -3.97 3.03 1.83
CA ASP A 479 -4.18 4.12 0.89
C ASP A 479 -5.28 3.79 -0.13
N ASP A 480 -5.55 2.51 -0.43
CA ASP A 480 -6.39 2.08 -1.55
C ASP A 480 -7.46 1.04 -1.18
N LEU A 481 -8.31 1.42 -0.21
CA LEU A 481 -9.60 0.78 0.15
C LEU A 481 -10.60 0.58 -1.02
N LEU A 482 -10.23 0.91 -2.28
CA LEU A 482 -11.01 0.55 -3.46
C LEU A 482 -10.94 -0.94 -3.80
N ASN A 483 -9.82 -1.62 -3.53
CA ASN A 483 -9.62 -3.02 -3.89
C ASN A 483 -10.29 -4.00 -2.89
N TYR A 484 -11.43 -3.60 -2.33
CA TYR A 484 -12.26 -4.39 -1.41
C TYR A 484 -13.13 -5.40 -2.16
N THR A 485 -12.49 -6.34 -2.85
CA THR A 485 -13.16 -7.50 -3.48
C THR A 485 -13.54 -8.55 -2.42
N SER A 486 -14.45 -8.19 -1.51
CA SER A 486 -15.32 -9.00 -0.63
C SER A 486 -14.78 -10.20 0.17
N THR A 487 -13.49 -10.56 0.09
CA THR A 487 -12.95 -11.81 0.68
C THR A 487 -11.69 -11.63 1.52
N ASN A 488 -11.08 -10.45 1.51
CA ASN A 488 -9.83 -10.17 2.21
C ASN A 488 -10.04 -9.06 3.25
N TYR A 489 -10.53 -9.44 4.43
CA TYR A 489 -10.37 -8.64 5.64
C TYR A 489 -8.90 -8.29 5.80
N LYS A 490 -8.60 -6.99 5.86
CA LYS A 490 -7.21 -6.49 5.88
C LYS A 490 -6.76 -5.95 7.23
N GLY A 491 -7.62 -5.96 8.25
CA GLY A 491 -7.33 -5.35 9.54
C GLY A 491 -6.04 -5.82 10.20
N ALA A 492 -5.29 -4.90 10.82
CA ALA A 492 -4.02 -5.19 11.51
C ALA A 492 -4.09 -6.41 12.47
N PHE A 493 -5.20 -6.56 13.20
CA PHE A 493 -5.51 -7.70 14.07
C PHE A 493 -6.79 -8.43 13.63
N SER A 494 -7.18 -8.32 12.36
CA SER A 494 -8.39 -8.97 11.83
C SER A 494 -8.31 -10.49 12.01
N SER A 495 -9.41 -11.11 12.44
CA SER A 495 -9.47 -12.54 12.77
C SER A 495 -8.49 -13.03 13.86
N CYS A 496 -8.05 -12.17 14.79
CA CYS A 496 -7.44 -12.63 16.05
C CYS A 496 -8.53 -13.13 17.02
N TRP A 497 -9.02 -14.36 16.81
CA TRP A 497 -10.22 -14.89 17.48
C TRP A 497 -10.10 -15.08 19.00
N SER A 498 -8.90 -15.01 19.59
CA SER A 498 -8.69 -15.01 21.05
C SER A 498 -8.53 -13.61 21.66
N LEU A 499 -8.43 -12.55 20.85
CA LEU A 499 -8.03 -11.21 21.31
C LEU A 499 -9.20 -10.52 22.02
N GLU A 500 -9.25 -10.64 23.35
CA GLU A 500 -10.32 -10.09 24.19
C GLU A 500 -10.00 -8.69 24.74
N ASN A 501 -8.71 -8.41 25.01
CA ASN A 501 -8.29 -7.21 25.75
C ASN A 501 -7.26 -6.41 24.94
N VAL A 502 -7.63 -5.15 24.64
CA VAL A 502 -6.75 -4.16 24.00
C VAL A 502 -6.98 -2.81 24.66
N GLN A 503 -5.91 -2.14 25.10
CA GLN A 503 -5.95 -0.75 25.53
C GLN A 503 -5.50 0.15 24.38
N ILE A 504 -6.35 1.08 23.96
CA ILE A 504 -6.03 2.05 22.91
C ILE A 504 -5.20 3.19 23.52
N PRO A 505 -3.96 3.42 23.04
CA PRO A 505 -3.09 4.46 23.59
C PRO A 505 -3.60 5.85 23.23
N SER A 506 -3.41 6.83 24.11
CA SER A 506 -4.01 8.16 23.93
C SER A 506 -3.37 8.97 22.78
N SER A 507 -2.18 8.58 22.32
CA SER A 507 -1.53 9.17 21.15
C SER A 507 -2.12 8.76 19.79
N LEU A 508 -2.94 7.70 19.72
CA LEU A 508 -3.42 7.12 18.46
C LEU A 508 -4.20 8.12 17.60
N LYS A 509 -3.68 8.42 16.39
CA LYS A 509 -4.21 9.41 15.44
C LYS A 509 -5.04 8.78 14.33
N ARG A 510 -4.72 7.55 13.94
CA ARG A 510 -5.36 6.85 12.80
C ARG A 510 -5.60 5.37 13.12
N MET A 511 -6.79 4.91 12.74
CA MET A 511 -7.22 3.52 12.84
C MET A 511 -8.36 3.29 11.83
N ALA A 512 -8.38 2.14 11.14
CA ALA A 512 -9.51 1.72 10.31
C ALA A 512 -10.51 0.87 11.12
N PHE A 513 -11.79 0.82 10.71
CA PHE A 513 -12.81 0.00 11.38
C PHE A 513 -12.40 -1.48 11.45
N THR A 514 -11.69 -1.96 10.42
CA THR A 514 -11.16 -3.32 10.29
C THR A 514 -10.08 -3.68 11.30
N SER A 515 -9.43 -2.72 11.96
CA SER A 515 -8.20 -2.96 12.74
C SER A 515 -8.31 -4.11 13.74
N PHE A 516 -9.51 -4.34 14.29
CA PHE A 516 -9.84 -5.41 15.24
C PHE A 516 -11.05 -6.25 14.78
N GLU A 517 -11.27 -6.38 13.47
CA GLU A 517 -12.38 -7.15 12.89
C GLU A 517 -12.32 -8.64 13.28
N CYS A 518 -13.47 -9.29 13.43
CA CYS A 518 -13.57 -10.67 13.92
C CYS A 518 -12.77 -10.97 15.21
N THR A 519 -12.57 -9.98 16.09
CA THR A 519 -11.99 -10.17 17.43
C THR A 519 -13.08 -10.12 18.51
N PRO A 520 -12.95 -10.91 19.59
CA PRO A 520 -13.78 -10.76 20.79
C PRO A 520 -13.74 -9.33 21.36
N TYR A 521 -12.59 -8.65 21.32
CA TYR A 521 -12.42 -7.27 21.74
C TYR A 521 -13.42 -6.34 21.05
N LEU A 522 -13.40 -6.27 19.72
CA LEU A 522 -14.30 -5.39 18.98
C LEU A 522 -15.77 -5.80 19.14
N MET A 523 -16.06 -7.10 19.19
CA MET A 523 -17.42 -7.63 19.35
C MET A 523 -18.02 -7.28 20.72
N ASN A 524 -17.21 -7.30 21.78
CA ASN A 524 -17.64 -7.01 23.16
C ASN A 524 -17.79 -5.50 23.46
N LEU A 525 -17.26 -4.60 22.62
CA LEU A 525 -17.46 -3.16 22.79
C LEU A 525 -18.94 -2.78 22.55
N PRO A 526 -19.59 -2.07 23.48
CA PRO A 526 -21.00 -1.69 23.34
C PRO A 526 -21.21 -0.60 22.28
N PHE A 527 -22.44 -0.51 21.78
CA PHE A 527 -22.90 0.68 21.04
C PHE A 527 -23.45 1.71 22.03
N GLU A 528 -22.89 2.91 22.01
CA GLU A 528 -23.40 4.10 22.70
C GLU A 528 -24.10 4.97 21.65
N ASN A 529 -25.43 5.08 21.71
CA ASN A 529 -26.27 5.78 20.73
C ASN A 529 -26.04 5.32 19.27
N GLY A 530 -25.89 4.00 19.07
CA GLY A 530 -25.62 3.41 17.75
C GLY A 530 -24.19 3.60 17.24
N VAL A 531 -23.24 4.09 18.06
CA VAL A 531 -21.81 4.23 17.71
C VAL A 531 -20.96 3.39 18.67
N ARG A 532 -20.02 2.60 18.13
CA ARG A 532 -19.05 1.81 18.90
C ARG A 532 -17.74 2.59 19.02
N TYR A 533 -17.12 2.53 20.20
CA TYR A 533 -15.90 3.29 20.53
C TYR A 533 -14.79 2.38 21.07
N ALA A 534 -13.57 2.58 20.57
CA ALA A 534 -12.35 1.98 21.10
C ALA A 534 -11.44 3.11 21.59
N GLY A 535 -11.33 3.29 22.91
CA GLY A 535 -10.69 4.47 23.50
C GLY A 535 -11.38 5.76 23.05
N HIS A 536 -10.60 6.71 22.52
CA HIS A 536 -11.07 7.97 21.93
C HIS A 536 -11.42 7.88 20.43
N VAL A 537 -11.51 6.67 19.86
CA VAL A 537 -11.81 6.46 18.44
C VAL A 537 -13.24 5.94 18.27
N ALA A 538 -14.05 6.60 17.43
CA ALA A 538 -15.31 6.07 16.95
C ALA A 538 -15.03 5.09 15.80
N VAL A 539 -15.29 3.79 16.01
CA VAL A 539 -14.79 2.73 15.11
C VAL A 539 -15.82 2.20 14.12
N ALA A 540 -17.09 2.09 14.52
CA ALA A 540 -18.17 1.58 13.69
C ALA A 540 -19.51 2.15 14.15
N MET A 541 -20.52 2.11 13.28
CA MET A 541 -21.89 2.46 13.62
C MET A 541 -22.89 1.34 13.36
N ASN A 542 -24.09 1.47 13.92
CA ASN A 542 -25.22 0.58 13.70
C ASN A 542 -26.34 1.38 13.06
N SER A 543 -26.45 1.35 11.72
CA SER A 543 -27.43 2.17 11.00
C SER A 543 -28.89 1.85 11.37
N ASN A 544 -29.15 0.63 11.86
CA ASN A 544 -30.47 0.21 12.34
C ASN A 544 -30.87 0.86 13.68
N GLU A 545 -29.91 1.29 14.51
CA GLU A 545 -30.18 2.02 15.76
C GLU A 545 -30.26 3.53 15.55
N ILE A 546 -29.50 4.07 14.60
CA ILE A 546 -29.51 5.51 14.25
C ILE A 546 -30.71 5.87 13.36
N GLY A 547 -31.08 4.98 12.43
CA GLY A 547 -32.10 5.21 11.42
C GLY A 547 -31.80 6.44 10.57
N ASN A 548 -32.87 7.17 10.20
CA ASN A 548 -32.76 8.39 9.38
C ASN A 548 -32.43 9.66 10.19
N GLY A 549 -32.04 9.50 11.47
CA GLY A 549 -31.83 10.59 12.41
C GLY A 549 -30.46 11.26 12.31
N THR A 550 -29.98 11.73 13.46
CA THR A 550 -28.66 12.34 13.65
C THR A 550 -27.73 11.32 14.32
N VAL A 551 -26.55 11.07 13.75
CA VAL A 551 -25.48 10.33 14.47
C VAL A 551 -24.81 11.27 15.47
N ALA A 552 -24.76 10.88 16.74
CA ALA A 552 -24.21 11.71 17.82
C ALA A 552 -22.90 11.12 18.35
N ILE A 553 -21.79 11.73 17.95
CA ILE A 553 -20.44 11.27 18.32
C ILE A 553 -20.04 11.92 19.66
N LYS A 554 -19.63 11.10 20.63
CA LYS A 554 -19.48 11.55 22.03
C LYS A 554 -18.26 12.42 22.26
N GLU A 555 -18.37 13.37 23.19
CA GLU A 555 -17.26 14.23 23.59
C GLU A 555 -16.10 13.43 24.19
N GLY A 556 -14.87 13.84 23.89
CA GLY A 556 -13.65 13.05 24.08
C GLY A 556 -13.25 12.17 22.89
N THR A 557 -14.09 12.03 21.85
CA THR A 557 -13.71 11.35 20.61
C THR A 557 -12.80 12.25 19.77
N ARG A 558 -11.57 11.80 19.52
CA ARG A 558 -10.55 12.55 18.77
C ARG A 558 -10.37 12.07 17.33
N VAL A 559 -10.78 10.84 17.03
CA VAL A 559 -10.64 10.22 15.70
C VAL A 559 -11.94 9.52 15.33
N ILE A 560 -12.42 9.73 14.11
CA ILE A 560 -13.37 8.83 13.45
C ILE A 560 -12.56 7.89 12.57
N ALA A 561 -12.80 6.58 12.70
CA ALA A 561 -12.04 5.57 11.99
C ALA A 561 -12.25 5.63 10.46
N ASP A 562 -11.28 5.07 9.74
CA ASP A 562 -11.43 4.85 8.29
C ASP A 562 -12.54 3.81 8.07
N GLY A 563 -13.41 4.05 7.09
CA GLY A 563 -14.58 3.22 6.74
C GLY A 563 -15.78 3.28 7.71
N PHE A 564 -15.79 4.21 8.66
CA PHE A 564 -16.80 4.32 9.75
C PHE A 564 -18.28 4.17 9.33
N SER A 565 -18.69 4.64 8.15
CA SER A 565 -20.08 4.54 7.65
C SER A 565 -20.37 3.37 6.71
N SER A 566 -19.37 2.56 6.37
CA SER A 566 -19.44 1.56 5.30
C SER A 566 -20.18 0.28 5.67
N ILE A 567 -20.29 -0.03 6.97
CA ILE A 567 -20.80 -1.33 7.46
C ILE A 567 -21.79 -1.13 8.61
N THR A 568 -22.87 -1.91 8.58
CA THR A 568 -23.66 -2.21 9.78
C THR A 568 -23.29 -3.59 10.28
N ILE A 569 -22.84 -3.65 11.54
CA ILE A 569 -22.59 -4.92 12.23
C ILE A 569 -23.94 -5.50 12.67
N GLY A 570 -24.27 -6.70 12.19
CA GLY A 570 -25.49 -7.41 12.53
C GLY A 570 -25.51 -7.92 13.98
N LYS A 571 -26.70 -8.26 14.48
CA LYS A 571 -26.88 -8.81 15.84
C LYS A 571 -26.33 -10.24 16.00
N ASP A 572 -26.00 -10.86 14.88
CA ASP A 572 -25.31 -12.13 14.68
C ASP A 572 -23.77 -11.98 14.64
N GLY A 573 -23.25 -10.75 14.65
CA GLY A 573 -21.82 -10.45 14.56
C GLY A 573 -21.25 -10.43 13.14
N TYR A 574 -22.09 -10.64 12.10
CA TYR A 574 -21.68 -10.57 10.71
C TYR A 574 -21.80 -9.15 10.15
N GLU A 575 -20.94 -8.82 9.20
CA GLU A 575 -20.89 -7.50 8.58
C GLU A 575 -21.81 -7.42 7.36
N TYR A 576 -22.69 -6.42 7.34
CA TYR A 576 -23.56 -6.14 6.19
C TYR A 576 -23.25 -4.75 5.63
N TYR A 577 -22.87 -4.69 4.36
CA TYR A 577 -22.82 -3.44 3.59
C TYR A 577 -24.25 -2.91 3.44
N SER A 578 -24.59 -1.90 4.23
CA SER A 578 -25.88 -1.20 4.18
C SER A 578 -25.63 0.29 4.04
N GLU A 579 -26.28 0.95 3.08
CA GLU A 579 -26.21 2.40 2.97
C GLU A 579 -26.77 3.06 4.25
N SER A 580 -25.91 3.82 4.93
CA SER A 580 -26.27 4.51 6.17
C SER A 580 -27.23 5.67 5.89
N ASN A 581 -28.41 5.65 6.52
CA ASN A 581 -29.52 6.56 6.18
C ASN A 581 -29.62 7.84 7.04
N PHE A 582 -28.67 8.08 7.95
CA PHE A 582 -28.67 9.29 8.78
C PHE A 582 -28.53 10.57 7.94
N THR A 583 -29.18 11.64 8.39
CA THR A 583 -29.31 12.91 7.65
C THR A 583 -28.35 14.00 8.15
N SER A 584 -27.81 13.83 9.35
CA SER A 584 -26.91 14.79 10.00
C SER A 584 -25.96 14.10 10.98
N ALA A 585 -24.83 14.76 11.27
CA ALA A 585 -23.88 14.29 12.27
C ALA A 585 -23.56 15.40 13.29
N GLN A 586 -23.63 15.07 14.58
CA GLN A 586 -23.13 15.89 15.67
C GLN A 586 -21.71 15.45 16.00
N ILE A 587 -20.76 16.37 15.81
CA ILE A 587 -19.32 16.14 15.96
C ILE A 587 -18.83 16.83 17.25
N PRO A 588 -18.06 16.15 18.10
CA PRO A 588 -17.58 16.71 19.37
C PRO A 588 -16.47 17.73 19.17
N SER A 589 -16.27 18.61 20.17
CA SER A 589 -15.26 19.67 20.11
C SER A 589 -13.81 19.15 20.15
N THR A 590 -13.61 17.91 20.61
CA THR A 590 -12.30 17.25 20.63
C THR A 590 -11.92 16.52 19.34
N LEU A 591 -12.75 16.50 18.29
CA LEU A 591 -12.39 15.76 17.07
C LEU A 591 -11.22 16.40 16.30
N GLN A 592 -10.15 15.62 16.10
CA GLN A 592 -8.94 16.01 15.38
C GLN A 592 -8.85 15.42 13.97
N ARG A 593 -9.49 14.25 13.73
CA ARG A 593 -9.46 13.57 12.42
C ARG A 593 -10.80 12.94 12.03
N ILE A 594 -11.20 13.15 10.77
CA ILE A 594 -12.22 12.36 10.05
C ILE A 594 -11.49 11.34 9.16
N GLY A 595 -11.85 10.06 9.27
CA GLY A 595 -11.20 8.97 8.54
C GLY A 595 -11.47 8.92 7.04
N ASN A 596 -10.66 8.11 6.35
CA ASN A 596 -10.85 7.77 4.95
C ASN A 596 -12.23 7.10 4.78
N TYR A 597 -13.05 7.50 3.80
CA TYR A 597 -14.41 6.95 3.56
C TYR A 597 -15.39 7.00 4.78
N ALA A 598 -15.12 7.82 5.81
CA ALA A 598 -15.85 7.78 7.08
C ALA A 598 -17.33 8.23 7.04
N PHE A 599 -17.72 8.99 6.03
CA PHE A 599 -19.07 9.53 5.79
C PHE A 599 -19.50 9.35 4.32
N GLY A 600 -19.11 8.24 3.69
CA GLY A 600 -19.53 7.86 2.33
C GLY A 600 -20.98 7.38 2.28
N CYS A 601 -21.94 8.22 2.66
CA CYS A 601 -23.36 7.87 2.76
C CYS A 601 -24.28 8.89 2.05
N GLY A 602 -25.16 8.39 1.17
CA GLY A 602 -26.01 9.24 0.31
C GLY A 602 -26.96 10.18 1.05
N SER A 603 -27.31 9.86 2.29
CA SER A 603 -28.33 10.60 3.06
C SER A 603 -27.83 11.78 3.89
N LEU A 604 -26.52 11.96 4.10
CA LEU A 604 -25.99 13.06 4.91
C LEU A 604 -26.21 14.41 4.20
N GLU A 605 -27.01 15.30 4.80
CA GLU A 605 -27.40 16.59 4.22
C GLU A 605 -26.52 17.74 4.74
N THR A 606 -26.13 17.68 6.03
CA THR A 606 -25.37 18.74 6.71
C THR A 606 -24.54 18.20 7.89
N ILE A 607 -23.33 18.74 8.04
CA ILE A 607 -22.38 18.42 9.12
C ILE A 607 -21.66 19.69 9.58
N ASN A 608 -21.59 19.90 10.89
CA ASN A 608 -20.82 20.99 11.50
C ASN A 608 -19.46 20.44 11.95
N LEU A 609 -18.37 20.91 11.34
CA LEU A 609 -17.01 20.55 11.72
C LEU A 609 -16.51 21.44 12.87
N PRO A 610 -15.80 20.89 13.88
CA PRO A 610 -15.29 21.66 15.00
C PRO A 610 -13.99 22.40 14.64
N GLU A 611 -13.80 23.59 15.20
CA GLU A 611 -12.47 24.20 15.29
C GLU A 611 -11.63 23.33 16.25
N GLY A 612 -10.54 22.74 15.75
CA GLY A 612 -9.80 21.65 16.40
C GLY A 612 -9.58 20.44 15.47
N LEU A 613 -10.40 20.30 14.42
CA LEU A 613 -10.19 19.31 13.35
C LEU A 613 -8.97 19.69 12.50
N GLU A 614 -8.06 18.74 12.29
CA GLU A 614 -6.82 18.93 11.51
C GLU A 614 -6.81 18.15 10.17
N GLU A 615 -7.46 16.99 10.09
CA GLU A 615 -7.45 16.11 8.90
C GLU A 615 -8.86 15.64 8.50
N ILE A 616 -9.17 15.73 7.20
CA ILE A 616 -10.28 15.02 6.54
C ILE A 616 -9.67 14.02 5.55
N GLY A 617 -9.88 12.72 5.79
CA GLY A 617 -9.24 11.63 5.04
C GLY A 617 -9.66 11.49 3.57
N ARG A 618 -8.96 10.59 2.86
CA ARG A 618 -9.26 10.19 1.47
C ARG A 618 -10.74 9.82 1.36
N ARG A 619 -11.46 10.45 0.43
CA ARG A 619 -12.85 10.13 0.09
C ARG A 619 -13.84 10.16 1.27
N ALA A 620 -13.56 10.94 2.32
CA ALA A 620 -14.37 11.00 3.53
C ALA A 620 -15.89 11.18 3.28
N PHE A 621 -16.29 11.98 2.30
CA PHE A 621 -17.69 12.26 1.91
C PHE A 621 -17.98 11.86 0.45
N TYR A 622 -17.18 10.97 -0.13
CA TYR A 622 -17.23 10.59 -1.55
C TYR A 622 -18.38 9.64 -1.88
N LEU A 623 -19.08 9.90 -2.99
CA LEU A 623 -20.11 9.01 -3.56
C LEU A 623 -20.00 8.98 -5.08
N GLN A 624 -19.71 7.81 -5.66
CA GLN A 624 -19.34 7.68 -7.09
C GLN A 624 -20.50 7.93 -8.05
N ASP A 625 -21.74 7.67 -7.63
CA ASP A 625 -22.97 8.02 -8.34
C ASP A 625 -23.30 9.54 -8.24
N GLY A 626 -22.71 10.22 -7.26
CA GLY A 626 -23.04 11.57 -6.82
C GLY A 626 -24.48 11.71 -6.33
N THR A 627 -24.98 10.76 -5.53
CA THR A 627 -26.27 10.90 -4.79
C THR A 627 -26.16 11.77 -3.53
N SER A 628 -24.95 12.16 -3.14
CA SER A 628 -24.61 13.05 -2.00
C SER A 628 -25.60 14.19 -1.79
N LYS A 629 -26.41 14.11 -0.74
CA LYS A 629 -27.28 15.22 -0.29
C LYS A 629 -26.53 16.37 0.39
N LEU A 630 -25.25 16.22 0.70
CA LEU A 630 -24.45 17.24 1.41
C LEU A 630 -24.49 18.57 0.64
N TYR A 631 -25.20 19.56 1.18
CA TYR A 631 -25.41 20.86 0.53
C TYR A 631 -24.55 21.99 1.11
N GLY A 632 -24.09 21.83 2.36
CA GLY A 632 -23.26 22.81 3.03
C GLY A 632 -22.32 22.18 4.05
N ILE A 633 -21.04 22.53 3.96
CA ILE A 633 -20.03 22.23 4.97
C ILE A 633 -19.13 23.43 5.19
N LYS A 634 -18.90 23.81 6.45
CA LYS A 634 -17.91 24.83 6.82
C LYS A 634 -16.62 24.11 7.21
N LEU A 635 -15.54 24.34 6.46
CA LEU A 635 -14.21 23.90 6.87
C LEU A 635 -13.69 24.80 8.01
N PRO A 636 -13.13 24.23 9.10
CA PRO A 636 -12.61 24.99 10.22
C PRO A 636 -11.23 25.59 9.90
N SER A 637 -10.85 26.62 10.65
CA SER A 637 -9.58 27.34 10.50
C SER A 637 -8.35 26.48 10.84
N THR A 638 -8.54 25.43 11.64
CA THR A 638 -7.50 24.49 12.08
C THR A 638 -7.17 23.38 11.08
N LEU A 639 -7.92 23.27 9.98
CA LEU A 639 -7.82 22.15 9.04
C LEU A 639 -6.55 22.25 8.19
N LYS A 640 -5.63 21.30 8.39
CA LYS A 640 -4.34 21.20 7.69
C LYS A 640 -4.41 20.32 6.45
N SER A 641 -5.27 19.31 6.42
CA SER A 641 -5.31 18.30 5.36
C SER A 641 -6.72 17.96 4.87
N ILE A 642 -6.88 17.94 3.55
CA ILE A 642 -8.05 17.42 2.83
C ILE A 642 -7.55 16.34 1.87
N GLY A 643 -8.01 15.10 2.03
CA GLY A 643 -7.53 13.94 1.27
C GLY A 643 -8.03 13.86 -0.18
N TYR A 644 -7.41 12.96 -0.94
CA TYR A 644 -7.79 12.60 -2.32
C TYR A 644 -9.31 12.35 -2.43
N ARG A 645 -9.98 13.03 -3.37
CA ARG A 645 -11.43 12.95 -3.60
C ARG A 645 -12.32 13.12 -2.35
N ALA A 646 -11.87 13.80 -1.30
CA ALA A 646 -12.58 13.90 -0.01
C ALA A 646 -14.07 14.28 -0.11
N PHE A 647 -14.45 15.12 -1.08
CA PHE A 647 -15.80 15.60 -1.35
C PHE A 647 -16.21 15.39 -2.82
N ALA A 648 -15.53 14.54 -3.59
CA ALA A 648 -15.80 14.41 -5.02
C ALA A 648 -17.24 13.88 -5.27
N TYR A 649 -17.91 14.51 -6.23
CA TYR A 649 -19.33 14.35 -6.57
C TYR A 649 -20.33 14.71 -5.45
N CYS A 650 -19.96 15.59 -4.51
CA CYS A 650 -20.93 16.30 -3.65
C CYS A 650 -21.75 17.32 -4.46
N LYS A 651 -22.63 16.83 -5.35
CA LYS A 651 -23.35 17.63 -6.36
C LYS A 651 -24.30 18.70 -5.80
N ASN A 652 -24.67 18.64 -4.52
CA ASN A 652 -25.50 19.66 -3.87
C ASN A 652 -24.71 20.75 -3.12
N LEU A 653 -23.38 20.61 -2.97
CA LEU A 653 -22.56 21.53 -2.19
C LEU A 653 -22.47 22.91 -2.87
N GLU A 654 -23.13 23.93 -2.32
CA GLU A 654 -23.30 25.24 -3.00
C GLU A 654 -22.05 26.13 -2.98
N ALA A 655 -21.26 26.08 -1.91
CA ALA A 655 -20.06 26.90 -1.75
C ALA A 655 -19.03 26.25 -0.84
N ILE A 656 -17.76 26.61 -1.01
CA ILE A 656 -16.65 26.14 -0.17
C ILE A 656 -15.58 27.21 0.03
N THR A 657 -14.91 27.17 1.18
CA THR A 657 -13.77 28.03 1.51
C THR A 657 -12.61 27.16 1.97
N LEU A 658 -11.50 27.17 1.22
CA LEU A 658 -10.28 26.47 1.61
C LEU A 658 -9.51 27.35 2.63
N PRO A 659 -9.20 26.85 3.83
CA PRO A 659 -8.71 27.67 4.94
C PRO A 659 -7.26 28.12 4.78
N GLU A 660 -6.89 29.18 5.51
CA GLU A 660 -5.56 29.81 5.51
C GLU A 660 -4.44 28.83 5.92
N GLY A 661 -4.69 28.02 6.95
CA GLY A 661 -3.75 27.05 7.51
C GLY A 661 -3.64 25.72 6.77
N LEU A 662 -4.21 25.59 5.57
CA LEU A 662 -4.16 24.34 4.79
C LEU A 662 -2.73 24.03 4.32
N GLU A 663 -2.30 22.79 4.52
CA GLU A 663 -0.95 22.29 4.22
C GLU A 663 -0.99 21.20 3.13
N HIS A 664 -2.08 20.43 3.06
CA HIS A 664 -2.29 19.36 2.09
C HIS A 664 -3.72 19.39 1.49
N LEU A 665 -3.84 19.22 0.17
CA LEU A 665 -5.10 19.29 -0.59
C LEU A 665 -5.05 18.28 -1.73
N GLY A 666 -5.46 17.04 -1.49
CA GLY A 666 -5.28 15.93 -2.42
C GLY A 666 -5.98 16.12 -3.78
N GLU A 667 -5.45 15.40 -4.79
CA GLU A 667 -6.04 15.32 -6.14
C GLU A 667 -7.57 15.15 -6.11
N SER A 668 -8.25 15.83 -7.02
CA SER A 668 -9.68 15.69 -7.27
C SER A 668 -10.57 15.90 -6.03
N ALA A 669 -10.11 16.61 -4.98
CA ALA A 669 -10.80 16.70 -3.69
C ALA A 669 -12.28 17.12 -3.78
N PHE A 670 -12.65 17.96 -4.74
CA PHE A 670 -14.02 18.43 -5.01
C PHE A 670 -14.45 18.16 -6.48
N GLN A 671 -13.81 17.20 -7.15
CA GLN A 671 -14.09 16.84 -8.55
C GLN A 671 -15.59 16.55 -8.75
N GLY A 672 -16.21 17.16 -9.76
CA GLY A 672 -17.61 16.91 -10.12
C GLY A 672 -18.64 17.42 -9.12
N CYS A 673 -18.28 18.33 -8.20
CA CYS A 673 -19.23 19.05 -7.36
C CYS A 673 -20.00 20.09 -8.18
N THR A 674 -20.94 19.63 -8.99
CA THR A 674 -21.68 20.45 -9.98
C THR A 674 -22.60 21.51 -9.37
N GLY A 675 -22.83 21.48 -8.06
CA GLY A 675 -23.60 22.49 -7.32
C GLY A 675 -22.77 23.66 -6.80
N LEU A 676 -21.44 23.58 -6.81
CA LEU A 676 -20.57 24.67 -6.33
C LEU A 676 -20.77 25.88 -7.23
N VAL A 677 -21.29 26.99 -6.69
CA VAL A 677 -21.44 28.28 -7.40
C VAL A 677 -20.27 29.22 -7.09
N THR A 678 -19.67 29.12 -5.90
CA THR A 678 -18.51 29.94 -5.52
C THR A 678 -17.48 29.17 -4.68
N VAL A 679 -16.20 29.34 -5.04
CA VAL A 679 -15.03 28.80 -4.34
C VAL A 679 -14.17 29.96 -3.82
N ASN A 680 -13.84 29.94 -2.53
CA ASN A 680 -12.86 30.85 -1.92
C ASN A 680 -11.54 30.11 -1.64
N LEU A 681 -10.43 30.57 -2.21
CA LEU A 681 -9.08 30.07 -1.93
C LEU A 681 -8.39 31.01 -0.93
N LEU A 682 -8.11 30.57 0.31
CA LEU A 682 -7.42 31.40 1.32
C LEU A 682 -6.06 30.84 1.78
N TYR A 683 -5.67 29.64 1.36
CA TYR A 683 -4.44 28.97 1.82
C TYR A 683 -3.18 29.80 1.61
N GLU A 684 -2.32 29.87 2.64
CA GLU A 684 -1.12 30.72 2.63
C GLU A 684 0.16 29.98 2.20
N LYS A 685 0.18 28.65 2.23
CA LYS A 685 1.35 27.83 1.89
C LYS A 685 1.37 27.44 0.41
N GLU A 686 2.57 27.17 -0.14
CA GLU A 686 2.66 26.39 -1.38
C GLU A 686 2.20 24.96 -1.08
N LEU A 687 1.09 24.57 -1.71
CA LEU A 687 0.60 23.19 -1.73
C LEU A 687 1.32 22.43 -2.85
N ASP A 688 1.34 21.09 -2.77
CA ASP A 688 1.97 20.26 -3.81
C ASP A 688 1.32 20.52 -5.19
N ARG A 689 2.17 20.57 -6.21
CA ARG A 689 1.82 20.88 -7.60
C ARG A 689 1.12 19.71 -8.29
N TYR A 690 1.36 18.49 -7.84
CA TYR A 690 0.75 17.26 -8.39
C TYR A 690 -0.68 16.99 -7.88
N ASN A 691 -1.31 17.94 -7.18
CA ASN A 691 -2.70 17.86 -6.75
C ASN A 691 -3.66 18.19 -7.92
N TYR A 692 -3.71 17.30 -8.90
CA TYR A 692 -4.48 17.48 -10.12
C TYR A 692 -5.98 17.68 -9.85
N GLY A 693 -6.62 18.58 -10.61
CA GLY A 693 -8.06 18.55 -10.83
C GLY A 693 -8.94 18.83 -9.61
N VAL A 694 -8.46 19.61 -8.62
CA VAL A 694 -9.16 19.83 -7.33
C VAL A 694 -10.65 20.13 -7.48
N PHE A 695 -11.05 21.04 -8.38
CA PHE A 695 -12.44 21.36 -8.72
C PHE A 695 -12.80 20.93 -10.15
N GLN A 696 -12.15 19.90 -10.68
CA GLN A 696 -12.36 19.48 -12.07
C GLN A 696 -13.82 19.10 -12.33
N ASN A 697 -14.39 19.55 -13.43
CA ASN A 697 -15.79 19.34 -13.81
C ASN A 697 -16.81 19.87 -12.76
N CYS A 698 -16.45 20.87 -11.95
CA CYS A 698 -17.43 21.67 -11.20
C CYS A 698 -18.17 22.61 -12.18
N THR A 699 -19.05 22.03 -13.02
CA THR A 699 -19.70 22.75 -14.13
C THR A 699 -20.68 23.83 -13.68
N GLY A 700 -21.10 23.86 -12.41
CA GLY A 700 -21.90 24.95 -11.83
C GLY A 700 -21.10 26.16 -11.34
N LEU A 701 -19.76 26.07 -11.29
CA LEU A 701 -18.91 27.09 -10.70
C LEU A 701 -18.91 28.35 -11.55
N GLU A 702 -19.58 29.40 -11.07
CA GLU A 702 -19.61 30.70 -11.75
C GLU A 702 -18.41 31.58 -11.40
N LYS A 703 -17.93 31.47 -10.15
CA LYS A 703 -17.01 32.45 -9.55
C LYS A 703 -15.96 31.82 -8.63
N VAL A 704 -14.73 32.28 -8.76
CA VAL A 704 -13.63 32.03 -7.79
C VAL A 704 -13.24 33.33 -7.10
N ILE A 705 -12.96 33.28 -5.79
CA ILE A 705 -12.27 34.35 -5.05
C ILE A 705 -10.90 33.84 -4.60
N VAL A 706 -9.86 34.60 -4.90
CA VAL A 706 -8.46 34.30 -4.56
C VAL A 706 -7.99 35.25 -3.46
N GLY A 707 -7.59 34.70 -2.31
CA GLY A 707 -7.09 35.41 -1.15
C GLY A 707 -5.77 36.15 -1.40
N THR A 708 -5.38 36.99 -0.44
CA THR A 708 -4.24 37.91 -0.57
C THR A 708 -2.90 37.19 -0.67
N LYS A 709 -2.71 36.10 0.07
CA LYS A 709 -1.45 35.35 0.17
C LYS A 709 -1.34 34.10 -0.69
N VAL A 710 -2.42 33.68 -1.37
CA VAL A 710 -2.43 32.44 -2.17
C VAL A 710 -1.26 32.46 -3.18
N PRO A 711 -0.26 31.57 -3.08
CA PRO A 711 0.96 31.68 -3.89
C PRO A 711 0.77 31.16 -5.32
N ARG A 712 -0.14 30.21 -5.51
CA ARG A 712 -0.38 29.52 -6.77
C ARG A 712 -1.85 29.11 -6.90
N ILE A 713 -2.42 29.26 -8.09
CA ILE A 713 -3.61 28.49 -8.50
C ILE A 713 -3.09 27.18 -9.09
N LEU A 714 -3.49 26.04 -8.52
CA LEU A 714 -2.85 24.75 -8.80
C LEU A 714 -3.11 24.24 -10.23
N ASP A 715 -2.30 23.28 -10.65
CA ASP A 715 -2.38 22.66 -11.97
C ASP A 715 -3.72 21.90 -12.12
N TYR A 716 -4.41 22.08 -13.25
CA TYR A 716 -5.75 21.56 -13.55
C TYR A 716 -6.86 22.00 -12.56
N MET A 717 -6.62 22.99 -11.68
CA MET A 717 -7.49 23.26 -10.52
C MET A 717 -8.97 23.49 -10.87
N PHE A 718 -9.29 24.15 -11.99
CA PHE A 718 -10.64 24.42 -12.49
C PHE A 718 -10.90 23.82 -13.89
N ASP A 719 -10.18 22.74 -14.24
CA ASP A 719 -10.35 22.02 -15.51
C ASP A 719 -11.81 21.57 -15.72
N GLY A 720 -12.43 21.94 -16.84
CA GLY A 720 -13.84 21.62 -17.12
C GLY A 720 -14.87 22.41 -16.30
N CYS A 721 -14.49 23.49 -15.61
CA CYS A 721 -15.44 24.43 -14.99
C CYS A 721 -16.13 25.30 -16.06
N THR A 722 -17.00 24.70 -16.87
CA THR A 722 -17.57 25.31 -18.08
C THR A 722 -18.33 26.62 -17.86
N ASN A 723 -18.88 26.85 -16.66
CA ASN A 723 -19.60 28.07 -16.29
C ASN A 723 -18.73 29.15 -15.61
N LEU A 724 -17.45 28.89 -15.35
CA LEU A 724 -16.56 29.81 -14.61
C LEU A 724 -16.23 31.04 -15.44
N TRP A 725 -17.06 32.08 -15.29
CA TRP A 725 -16.94 33.31 -16.07
C TRP A 725 -16.03 34.35 -15.41
N LYS A 726 -15.77 34.22 -14.10
CA LYS A 726 -15.12 35.27 -13.30
C LYS A 726 -14.18 34.75 -12.21
N VAL A 727 -12.99 35.36 -12.13
CA VAL A 727 -12.08 35.23 -10.98
C VAL A 727 -11.87 36.60 -10.33
N GLU A 728 -12.12 36.70 -9.03
CA GLU A 728 -11.85 37.90 -8.23
C GLU A 728 -10.59 37.70 -7.36
N PHE A 729 -9.69 38.69 -7.33
CA PHE A 729 -8.47 38.66 -6.54
C PHE A 729 -8.51 39.72 -5.43
N ALA A 730 -8.26 39.29 -4.19
CA ALA A 730 -8.06 40.15 -3.03
C ALA A 730 -6.85 41.09 -3.22
N GLU A 731 -6.88 42.26 -2.58
CA GLU A 731 -5.79 43.24 -2.69
C GLU A 731 -4.51 42.72 -2.05
N ARG A 732 -3.40 42.72 -2.81
CA ARG A 732 -2.12 42.15 -2.39
C ARG A 732 -1.14 43.23 -1.91
N PRO A 733 -0.37 42.97 -0.83
CA PRO A 733 0.84 43.72 -0.53
C PRO A 733 1.82 43.80 -1.71
N SER A 734 2.59 44.89 -1.80
CA SER A 734 3.60 45.06 -2.84
C SER A 734 4.75 44.06 -2.66
N GLY A 735 4.88 43.11 -3.58
CA GLY A 735 5.90 42.05 -3.55
C GLY A 735 5.32 40.63 -3.53
N ASP A 736 4.05 40.47 -3.14
CA ASP A 736 3.38 39.17 -3.11
C ASP A 736 2.99 38.73 -4.53
N SER A 737 3.66 37.70 -5.05
CA SER A 737 3.39 37.14 -6.37
C SER A 737 2.31 36.05 -6.37
N LEU A 738 1.72 35.79 -7.53
CA LEU A 738 0.92 34.60 -7.81
C LEU A 738 1.42 33.86 -9.07
N ALA A 739 1.40 32.54 -9.03
CA ALA A 739 1.56 31.69 -10.20
C ALA A 739 0.23 31.07 -10.65
N ILE A 740 0.00 30.97 -11.96
CA ILE A 740 -1.10 30.18 -12.53
C ILE A 740 -0.53 28.85 -13.01
N GLY A 741 -1.13 27.74 -12.56
CA GLY A 741 -0.70 26.38 -12.87
C GLY A 741 -0.96 25.92 -14.30
N THR A 742 -0.33 24.80 -14.68
CA THR A 742 -0.58 24.09 -15.94
C THR A 742 -2.07 23.75 -16.04
N ARG A 743 -2.73 24.08 -17.15
CA ARG A 743 -4.15 23.74 -17.39
C ARG A 743 -5.12 24.24 -16.30
N ALA A 744 -4.74 25.24 -15.50
CA ALA A 744 -5.51 25.69 -14.34
C ALA A 744 -6.96 26.11 -14.65
N PHE A 745 -7.23 26.63 -15.85
CA PHE A 745 -8.57 26.99 -16.35
C PHE A 745 -8.89 26.28 -17.69
N LEU A 746 -8.34 25.08 -17.88
CA LEU A 746 -8.62 24.24 -19.06
C LEU A 746 -10.14 24.06 -19.24
N GLU A 747 -10.64 24.29 -20.45
CA GLU A 747 -12.07 24.19 -20.82
C GLU A 747 -13.04 25.01 -19.94
N CYS A 748 -12.56 26.07 -19.27
CA CYS A 748 -13.40 27.13 -18.70
C CYS A 748 -14.02 27.97 -19.83
N THR A 749 -14.99 27.40 -20.53
CA THR A 749 -15.52 27.91 -21.81
C THR A 749 -16.15 29.30 -21.72
N THR A 750 -16.75 29.65 -20.58
CA THR A 750 -17.37 30.97 -20.33
C THR A 750 -16.43 31.98 -19.67
N LEU A 751 -15.14 31.68 -19.45
CA LEU A 751 -14.22 32.61 -18.78
C LEU A 751 -14.13 33.92 -19.55
N GLN A 752 -14.39 35.05 -18.87
CA GLN A 752 -14.41 36.39 -19.46
C GLN A 752 -13.48 37.37 -18.75
N ALA A 753 -13.40 37.32 -17.42
CA ALA A 753 -12.73 38.39 -16.65
C ALA A 753 -12.00 37.91 -15.39
N PHE A 754 -10.80 38.46 -15.20
CA PHE A 754 -10.09 38.51 -13.92
C PHE A 754 -10.28 39.92 -13.34
N LYS A 755 -10.53 40.06 -12.03
CA LYS A 755 -10.83 41.37 -11.42
C LYS A 755 -10.21 41.54 -10.03
N THR A 756 -9.51 42.65 -9.80
CA THR A 756 -9.10 43.12 -8.47
C THR A 756 -10.21 43.92 -7.79
N TYR A 757 -10.25 43.94 -6.45
CA TYR A 757 -11.22 44.78 -5.72
C TYR A 757 -10.90 46.29 -5.83
N SER A 758 -9.62 46.66 -5.91
CA SER A 758 -9.19 48.02 -6.29
C SER A 758 -9.32 48.23 -7.79
N SER A 759 -9.98 49.31 -8.20
CA SER A 759 -10.04 49.77 -9.59
C SER A 759 -8.78 50.53 -10.05
N SER A 760 -7.75 50.63 -9.20
CA SER A 760 -6.50 51.37 -9.46
C SER A 760 -5.32 50.48 -9.90
N ASN A 761 -5.42 49.16 -9.77
CA ASN A 761 -4.31 48.22 -9.98
C ASN A 761 -4.38 47.43 -11.30
N LEU A 762 -5.56 47.40 -11.95
CA LEU A 762 -5.69 46.94 -13.32
C LEU A 762 -4.94 47.90 -14.26
N SER A 763 -4.35 47.38 -15.33
CA SER A 763 -3.96 48.23 -16.45
C SER A 763 -5.25 48.56 -17.22
N PRO A 764 -5.77 49.81 -17.21
CA PRO A 764 -6.92 50.12 -18.04
C PRO A 764 -6.53 49.87 -19.50
N SER A 765 -7.07 48.81 -20.11
CA SER A 765 -6.85 48.58 -21.54
C SER A 765 -7.27 49.84 -22.29
N ARG A 766 -6.42 50.29 -23.21
CA ARG A 766 -6.70 51.48 -24.03
C ARG A 766 -7.93 51.29 -24.94
N PHE A 767 -8.54 50.11 -24.94
CA PHE A 767 -9.72 49.74 -25.72
C PHE A 767 -10.93 49.26 -24.89
N ALA A 768 -10.81 48.99 -23.58
CA ALA A 768 -11.89 48.36 -22.83
C ALA A 768 -13.15 49.25 -22.72
N THR A 769 -14.23 48.81 -23.37
CA THR A 769 -15.59 49.18 -22.98
C THR A 769 -16.02 48.39 -21.74
N ALA A 770 -17.04 48.86 -21.02
CA ALA A 770 -17.43 48.28 -19.72
C ALA A 770 -18.01 46.85 -19.80
N ASP A 771 -18.35 46.39 -21.01
CA ASP A 771 -19.08 45.15 -21.28
C ASP A 771 -18.28 44.15 -22.17
N GLU A 772 -17.00 44.42 -22.44
CA GLU A 772 -16.14 43.54 -23.26
C GLU A 772 -15.53 42.37 -22.43
N PRO A 773 -15.55 41.12 -22.95
CA PRO A 773 -14.82 39.96 -22.37
C PRO A 773 -13.29 40.10 -22.39
N VAL A 774 -12.74 40.80 -21.39
CA VAL A 774 -11.31 41.08 -21.24
C VAL A 774 -10.68 40.23 -20.14
N LEU A 775 -9.80 39.29 -20.52
CA LEU A 775 -8.89 38.61 -19.59
C LEU A 775 -7.72 39.55 -19.25
N ASP A 776 -7.92 40.43 -18.27
CA ASP A 776 -6.88 41.29 -17.69
C ASP A 776 -6.11 40.54 -16.59
N ILE A 777 -4.96 39.95 -16.94
CA ILE A 777 -4.16 39.16 -16.00
C ILE A 777 -3.41 40.13 -15.05
N PRO A 778 -3.65 40.10 -13.72
CA PRO A 778 -3.10 41.12 -12.80
C PRO A 778 -1.57 41.16 -12.73
N LYS A 779 -1.01 42.34 -12.49
CA LYS A 779 0.46 42.60 -12.44
C LYS A 779 1.25 41.81 -11.38
N PHE A 780 0.59 41.20 -10.41
CA PHE A 780 1.24 40.30 -9.44
C PHE A 780 1.33 38.85 -9.94
N VAL A 781 0.73 38.51 -11.08
CA VAL A 781 0.90 37.21 -11.73
C VAL A 781 2.25 37.19 -12.45
N THR A 782 3.19 36.39 -11.95
CA THR A 782 4.59 36.35 -12.42
C THR A 782 4.94 35.08 -13.19
N SER A 783 4.05 34.09 -13.17
CA SER A 783 4.24 32.79 -13.82
C SER A 783 2.92 32.29 -14.37
N LEU A 784 2.95 31.78 -15.60
CA LEU A 784 1.83 31.14 -16.28
C LEU A 784 2.23 29.70 -16.63
N GLY A 785 1.30 28.76 -16.54
CA GLY A 785 1.52 27.35 -16.89
C GLY A 785 1.12 27.02 -18.33
N GLU A 786 1.60 25.88 -18.84
CA GLU A 786 1.21 25.39 -20.16
C GLU A 786 -0.32 25.20 -20.25
N SER A 787 -0.91 25.53 -21.40
CA SER A 787 -2.33 25.32 -21.68
C SER A 787 -3.29 25.92 -20.64
N ALA A 788 -2.84 26.91 -19.83
CA ALA A 788 -3.57 27.39 -18.66
C ALA A 788 -4.98 27.93 -18.95
N PHE A 789 -5.22 28.44 -20.17
CA PHE A 789 -6.51 28.96 -20.65
C PHE A 789 -6.99 28.23 -21.93
N TYR A 790 -6.51 27.01 -22.18
CA TYR A 790 -6.86 26.24 -23.38
C TYR A 790 -8.39 26.03 -23.47
N LYS A 791 -8.98 26.32 -24.64
CA LYS A 791 -10.44 26.37 -24.89
C LYS A 791 -11.23 27.37 -24.03
N CYS A 792 -10.64 28.44 -23.49
CA CYS A 792 -11.42 29.55 -22.90
C CYS A 792 -12.13 30.38 -24.00
N SER A 793 -13.19 29.81 -24.58
CA SER A 793 -13.85 30.26 -25.80
C SER A 793 -14.61 31.58 -25.72
N SER A 794 -14.87 32.13 -24.52
CA SER A 794 -15.56 33.42 -24.35
C SER A 794 -14.64 34.64 -24.26
N ILE A 795 -13.32 34.47 -24.13
CA ILE A 795 -12.38 35.59 -24.07
C ILE A 795 -12.31 36.29 -25.44
N LYS A 796 -12.46 37.63 -25.45
CA LYS A 796 -12.31 38.48 -26.65
C LYS A 796 -11.00 39.25 -26.69
N SER A 797 -10.57 39.77 -25.54
CA SER A 797 -9.31 40.50 -25.41
C SER A 797 -8.47 39.90 -24.30
N ILE A 798 -7.18 39.70 -24.54
CA ILE A 798 -6.21 39.23 -23.54
C ILE A 798 -5.23 40.37 -23.24
N ILE A 799 -4.91 40.57 -21.96
CA ILE A 799 -3.85 41.49 -21.53
C ILE A 799 -2.86 40.69 -20.68
N VAL A 800 -1.62 40.64 -21.13
CA VAL A 800 -0.52 39.98 -20.44
C VAL A 800 0.29 41.05 -19.68
N PRO A 801 0.51 40.92 -18.36
CA PRO A 801 1.11 41.97 -17.55
C PRO A 801 2.62 42.08 -17.75
N GLU A 802 3.13 43.29 -17.49
CA GLU A 802 4.57 43.52 -17.35
C GLU A 802 5.18 42.65 -16.24
N GLY A 803 6.32 42.05 -16.55
CA GLY A 803 6.98 41.01 -15.75
C GLY A 803 6.91 39.61 -16.38
N ILE A 804 5.93 39.34 -17.25
CA ILE A 804 5.86 38.08 -17.99
C ILE A 804 6.88 38.08 -19.14
N THR A 805 7.81 37.13 -19.09
CA THR A 805 8.89 36.94 -20.08
C THR A 805 8.63 35.84 -21.09
N LEU A 806 7.67 34.94 -20.81
CA LEU A 806 7.34 33.75 -21.59
C LEU A 806 5.81 33.57 -21.70
N LEU A 807 5.31 33.27 -22.90
CA LEU A 807 3.99 32.67 -23.09
C LEU A 807 4.15 31.17 -23.40
N PRO A 808 3.81 30.27 -22.47
CA PRO A 808 4.13 28.84 -22.55
C PRO A 808 3.22 28.05 -23.50
N SER A 809 3.62 26.81 -23.78
CA SER A 809 2.96 25.94 -24.79
C SER A 809 1.44 25.88 -24.66
N SER A 810 0.74 26.08 -25.79
CA SER A 810 -0.71 26.04 -25.94
C SER A 810 -1.53 26.96 -25.00
N ILE A 811 -0.94 27.96 -24.33
CA ILE A 811 -1.61 28.74 -23.26
C ILE A 811 -3.00 29.29 -23.63
N PHE A 812 -3.16 29.84 -24.84
CA PHE A 812 -4.45 30.33 -25.36
C PHE A 812 -4.95 29.54 -26.59
N HIS A 813 -4.49 28.28 -26.75
CA HIS A 813 -4.91 27.45 -27.88
C HIS A 813 -6.40 27.13 -27.78
N ARG A 814 -7.13 27.33 -28.89
CA ARG A 814 -8.59 27.19 -29.01
C ARG A 814 -9.43 28.26 -28.29
N CYS A 815 -8.86 29.40 -27.89
CA CYS A 815 -9.64 30.56 -27.43
C CYS A 815 -10.32 31.26 -28.62
N SER A 816 -11.34 30.62 -29.19
CA SER A 816 -11.89 30.91 -30.53
C SER A 816 -12.70 32.21 -30.66
N SER A 817 -12.70 33.09 -29.65
CA SER A 817 -13.30 34.43 -29.72
C SER A 817 -12.27 35.57 -29.57
N VAL A 818 -10.96 35.26 -29.46
CA VAL A 818 -9.91 36.26 -29.26
C VAL A 818 -9.73 37.12 -30.51
N GLU A 819 -10.22 38.36 -30.42
CA GLU A 819 -10.08 39.40 -31.43
C GLU A 819 -8.81 40.25 -31.17
N ARG A 820 -8.30 40.29 -29.92
CA ARG A 820 -7.17 41.14 -29.51
C ARG A 820 -6.25 40.47 -28.46
N VAL A 821 -4.93 40.66 -28.59
CA VAL A 821 -3.97 40.39 -27.51
C VAL A 821 -3.02 41.56 -27.31
N GLU A 822 -2.88 42.01 -26.06
CA GLU A 822 -1.89 42.98 -25.60
C GLU A 822 -0.75 42.25 -24.87
N MET A 823 0.49 42.41 -25.35
CA MET A 823 1.70 41.75 -24.85
C MET A 823 2.70 42.78 -24.28
N PRO A 824 3.38 42.48 -23.15
CA PRO A 824 4.21 43.43 -22.42
C PRO A 824 5.57 43.67 -23.07
N SER A 825 6.25 44.75 -22.64
CA SER A 825 7.62 45.07 -23.05
C SER A 825 8.65 44.05 -22.56
N THR A 826 8.35 43.35 -21.46
CA THR A 826 9.18 42.26 -20.91
C THR A 826 9.08 40.93 -21.64
N LEU A 827 8.20 40.74 -22.61
CA LEU A 827 8.02 39.45 -23.29
C LEU A 827 9.25 39.10 -24.16
N THR A 828 9.79 37.89 -23.98
CA THR A 828 10.99 37.42 -24.70
C THR A 828 10.78 36.16 -25.53
N GLN A 829 9.80 35.32 -25.18
CA GLN A 829 9.55 34.03 -25.84
C GLN A 829 8.06 33.69 -25.91
N LEU A 830 7.64 33.04 -27.00
CA LEU A 830 6.34 32.40 -27.15
C LEU A 830 6.52 30.97 -27.68
N ASP A 831 5.99 30.01 -26.95
CA ASP A 831 6.14 28.59 -27.25
C ASP A 831 5.16 28.10 -28.33
N SER A 832 5.25 26.80 -28.63
CA SER A 832 4.39 26.10 -29.55
C SER A 832 2.91 26.29 -29.22
N TYR A 833 2.11 26.71 -30.20
CA TYR A 833 0.66 26.99 -30.08
C TYR A 833 0.23 28.08 -29.08
N ALA A 834 1.14 28.89 -28.53
CA ALA A 834 0.81 29.87 -27.48
C ALA A 834 -0.31 30.87 -27.88
N LEU A 835 -0.38 31.27 -29.16
CA LEU A 835 -1.38 32.18 -29.74
C LEU A 835 -2.11 31.53 -30.94
N HIS A 836 -2.52 30.26 -30.79
CA HIS A 836 -3.19 29.46 -31.82
C HIS A 836 -4.70 29.31 -31.57
N PHE A 837 -5.51 30.30 -31.96
CA PHE A 837 -6.88 30.45 -31.43
C PHE A 837 -7.93 29.46 -31.96
N THR A 838 -7.64 28.67 -32.99
CA THR A 838 -8.60 27.74 -33.62
C THR A 838 -7.95 26.43 -34.09
N ASP A 839 -8.74 25.41 -34.42
CA ASP A 839 -8.25 24.18 -35.06
C ASP A 839 -8.59 24.17 -36.56
N GLY A 840 -7.57 24.37 -37.40
CA GLY A 840 -7.64 24.10 -38.85
C GLY A 840 -7.27 25.27 -39.74
N TYR A 841 -7.60 25.15 -41.02
CA TYR A 841 -7.26 26.14 -42.06
C TYR A 841 -8.31 27.24 -42.22
N VAL A 842 -8.92 27.70 -41.13
CA VAL A 842 -9.89 28.80 -41.13
C VAL A 842 -9.15 30.14 -41.25
N ASP A 843 -9.69 31.08 -42.02
CA ASP A 843 -9.19 32.46 -42.05
C ASP A 843 -9.69 33.15 -40.78
N TYR A 844 -8.81 33.35 -39.79
CA TYR A 844 -9.17 33.90 -38.48
C TYR A 844 -8.28 35.13 -38.18
N PRO A 845 -8.76 36.36 -38.47
CA PRO A 845 -8.02 37.60 -38.22
C PRO A 845 -8.10 38.01 -36.75
N PHE A 846 -7.00 38.55 -36.24
CA PHE A 846 -6.88 39.07 -34.86
C PHE A 846 -5.81 40.18 -34.82
N ASP A 847 -5.91 41.08 -33.85
CA ASP A 847 -4.94 42.15 -33.63
C ASP A 847 -3.96 41.80 -32.49
N LEU A 848 -2.66 41.84 -32.78
CA LEU A 848 -1.60 41.80 -31.78
C LEU A 848 -1.06 43.21 -31.51
N TYR A 849 -0.87 43.53 -30.23
CA TYR A 849 -0.19 44.74 -29.78
C TYR A 849 1.01 44.33 -28.93
N CYS A 850 2.24 44.50 -29.45
CA CYS A 850 3.46 44.06 -28.77
C CYS A 850 4.32 45.26 -28.33
N ALA A 851 4.46 45.41 -27.02
CA ALA A 851 5.30 46.44 -26.40
C ALA A 851 6.81 46.12 -26.42
N ALA A 852 7.20 44.88 -26.75
CA ALA A 852 8.60 44.45 -26.77
C ALA A 852 9.36 45.07 -27.96
N SER A 853 10.39 45.88 -27.67
CA SER A 853 11.24 46.55 -28.68
C SER A 853 12.12 45.60 -29.50
N ILE A 854 12.26 44.35 -29.07
CA ILE A 854 12.94 43.27 -29.78
C ILE A 854 11.87 42.18 -30.05
N PRO A 855 11.74 41.65 -31.28
CA PRO A 855 10.80 40.58 -31.56
C PRO A 855 11.06 39.36 -30.67
N PRO A 856 10.07 38.90 -29.87
CA PRO A 856 10.22 37.70 -29.05
C PRO A 856 10.57 36.47 -29.89
N THR A 857 11.32 35.52 -29.34
CA THR A 857 11.58 34.24 -30.00
C THR A 857 10.30 33.40 -30.07
N ILE A 858 10.06 32.76 -31.20
CA ILE A 858 8.87 31.93 -31.44
C ILE A 858 9.25 30.49 -31.80
N GLU A 859 8.44 29.55 -31.35
CA GLU A 859 8.56 28.14 -31.71
C GLU A 859 7.74 27.77 -32.98
N ARG A 860 7.59 26.46 -33.24
CA ARG A 860 6.75 25.97 -34.32
C ARG A 860 5.28 26.09 -33.93
N TYR A 861 4.46 26.56 -34.87
CA TYR A 861 3.00 26.67 -34.71
C TYR A 861 2.53 27.60 -33.57
N THR A 862 3.38 28.52 -33.08
CA THR A 862 2.99 29.57 -32.11
C THR A 862 1.72 30.34 -32.54
N PHE A 863 1.53 30.54 -33.85
CA PHE A 863 0.32 31.11 -34.46
C PHE A 863 -0.32 30.15 -35.49
N GLN A 864 -1.55 30.42 -35.92
CA GLN A 864 -2.17 29.67 -37.03
C GLN A 864 -1.45 29.84 -38.37
N SER A 865 -1.57 28.82 -39.23
CA SER A 865 -0.94 28.73 -40.56
C SER A 865 -1.34 29.82 -41.57
N LYS A 866 -2.24 30.73 -41.21
CA LYS A 866 -2.71 31.86 -42.00
C LYS A 866 -2.77 33.11 -41.12
N LEU A 867 -2.00 34.14 -41.49
CA LEU A 867 -1.92 35.43 -40.78
C LEU A 867 -2.41 36.63 -41.63
N LYS A 868 -3.00 36.34 -42.79
CA LYS A 868 -3.51 37.37 -43.71
C LYS A 868 -4.71 38.10 -43.08
N GLY A 869 -4.62 39.41 -42.94
CA GLY A 869 -5.60 40.23 -42.23
C GLY A 869 -5.44 40.22 -40.70
N CYS A 870 -4.36 39.64 -40.16
CA CYS A 870 -3.97 39.84 -38.76
C CYS A 870 -3.03 41.05 -38.67
N ASN A 871 -3.35 42.02 -37.82
CA ASN A 871 -2.52 43.20 -37.61
C ASN A 871 -1.51 42.97 -36.48
N LEU A 872 -0.34 43.55 -36.61
CA LEU A 872 0.68 43.58 -35.56
C LEU A 872 1.14 45.02 -35.32
N TYR A 873 0.67 45.60 -34.23
CA TYR A 873 1.06 46.93 -33.76
C TYR A 873 2.28 46.81 -32.84
N VAL A 874 3.35 47.54 -33.16
CA VAL A 874 4.61 47.55 -32.39
C VAL A 874 5.08 48.99 -32.17
N VAL A 875 5.96 49.17 -31.18
CA VAL A 875 6.61 50.49 -30.97
C VAL A 875 7.35 50.94 -32.24
N PRO A 876 7.32 52.25 -32.60
CA PRO A 876 7.83 52.72 -33.89
C PRO A 876 9.27 52.31 -34.21
N GLU A 877 10.14 52.29 -33.20
CA GLU A 877 11.55 51.89 -33.30
C GLU A 877 11.78 50.39 -33.56
N ALA A 878 10.77 49.53 -33.34
CA ALA A 878 10.89 48.09 -33.52
C ALA A 878 10.39 47.59 -34.89
N VAL A 879 9.69 48.43 -35.67
CA VAL A 879 9.04 48.04 -36.95
C VAL A 879 10.00 47.31 -37.90
N GLU A 880 11.22 47.84 -38.10
CA GLU A 880 12.22 47.21 -38.96
C GLU A 880 12.67 45.82 -38.44
N ALA A 881 12.75 45.65 -37.12
CA ALA A 881 13.15 44.38 -36.50
C ALA A 881 12.07 43.29 -36.65
N TYR A 882 10.79 43.62 -36.46
CA TYR A 882 9.69 42.68 -36.69
C TYR A 882 9.57 42.33 -38.19
N GLN A 883 9.71 43.31 -39.09
CA GLN A 883 9.72 43.08 -40.55
C GLN A 883 10.91 42.21 -41.02
N ALA A 884 12.05 42.24 -40.31
CA ALA A 884 13.20 41.39 -40.60
C ALA A 884 13.08 39.95 -40.06
N THR A 885 12.16 39.68 -39.12
CA THR A 885 12.13 38.43 -38.35
C THR A 885 11.10 37.44 -38.91
N ASN A 886 11.51 36.18 -39.14
CA ASN A 886 10.64 35.13 -39.66
C ASN A 886 9.44 34.85 -38.73
N GLY A 887 8.24 34.62 -39.28
CA GLY A 887 6.99 34.40 -38.54
C GLY A 887 6.35 35.68 -38.00
N TRP A 888 7.15 36.70 -37.66
CA TRP A 888 6.65 38.04 -37.32
C TRP A 888 6.39 38.91 -38.55
N LYS A 889 7.27 38.87 -39.54
CA LYS A 889 7.16 39.59 -40.83
C LYS A 889 5.92 39.23 -41.68
N ASP A 890 5.22 38.16 -41.31
CA ASP A 890 4.11 37.57 -42.06
C ASP A 890 2.74 38.15 -41.62
N PHE A 891 2.73 39.07 -40.64
CA PHE A 891 1.61 39.92 -40.23
C PHE A 891 1.54 41.25 -41.01
N GLU A 892 0.40 41.94 -40.95
CA GLU A 892 0.30 43.35 -41.37
C GLU A 892 0.83 44.26 -40.25
N ILE A 893 2.11 44.65 -40.35
CA ILE A 893 2.84 45.36 -39.29
C ILE A 893 2.60 46.89 -39.36
N HIS A 894 2.21 47.47 -38.22
CA HIS A 894 1.95 48.91 -38.04
C HIS A 894 2.77 49.48 -36.88
N ALA A 895 3.09 50.78 -36.95
CA ALA A 895 3.66 51.52 -35.83
C ALA A 895 2.54 52.08 -34.93
N ASP A 896 2.61 51.84 -33.62
CA ASP A 896 1.71 52.42 -32.63
C ASP A 896 2.51 53.23 -31.60
N GLU A 897 2.43 54.56 -31.71
CA GLU A 897 3.10 55.51 -30.81
C GLU A 897 2.57 55.47 -29.36
N THR A 898 1.47 54.74 -29.10
CA THR A 898 0.80 54.64 -27.79
C THR A 898 1.24 53.44 -26.96
N LEU A 899 1.99 52.50 -27.54
CA LEU A 899 2.64 51.41 -26.81
C LEU A 899 3.78 51.95 -25.93
N ASN A 900 4.04 51.28 -24.80
CA ASN A 900 4.97 51.72 -23.74
C ASN A 900 4.66 53.11 -23.14
N ILE A 901 3.38 53.50 -23.12
CA ILE A 901 2.90 54.69 -22.40
C ILE A 901 2.17 54.24 -21.12
N GLU A 902 2.67 54.66 -19.97
CA GLU A 902 2.09 54.33 -18.66
C GLU A 902 0.75 55.07 -18.45
N PRO A 903 -0.31 54.44 -17.90
CA PRO A 903 -1.49 55.16 -17.46
C PRO A 903 -1.12 56.06 -16.26
N MET A 904 -1.45 57.35 -16.34
CA MET A 904 -1.06 58.34 -15.33
C MET A 904 -1.75 58.04 -13.99
N ASP A 905 -1.01 57.83 -12.90
CA ASP A 905 -1.58 57.53 -11.57
C ASP A 905 -2.18 58.79 -10.89
N ASP A 906 -3.01 58.61 -9.85
CA ASP A 906 -3.72 59.75 -9.22
C ASP A 906 -2.78 60.71 -8.46
N SER A 907 -1.62 60.26 -8.00
CA SER A 907 -0.59 61.14 -7.43
C SER A 907 0.06 62.00 -8.52
N GLN A 908 0.39 61.40 -9.66
CA GLN A 908 0.89 62.09 -10.85
C GLN A 908 -0.13 63.10 -11.37
N LYS A 909 -1.42 62.70 -11.50
CA LYS A 909 -2.53 63.60 -11.87
C LYS A 909 -2.63 64.81 -10.96
N SER A 910 -2.36 64.67 -9.66
CA SER A 910 -2.41 65.81 -8.73
C SER A 910 -1.33 66.87 -9.05
N TYR A 911 -0.11 66.46 -9.41
CA TYR A 911 0.97 67.39 -9.79
C TYR A 911 0.69 68.17 -11.09
N ILE A 912 -0.02 67.59 -12.05
CA ILE A 912 -0.36 68.23 -13.34
C ILE A 912 -1.17 69.52 -13.13
N ASN A 913 -2.10 69.52 -12.17
CA ASN A 913 -2.98 70.66 -11.92
C ASN A 913 -2.24 71.87 -11.32
N GLU A 914 -1.08 71.67 -10.68
CA GLU A 914 -0.37 72.75 -9.98
C GLU A 914 0.81 73.34 -10.77
N ARG A 915 1.49 72.59 -11.66
CA ARG A 915 2.69 73.08 -12.36
C ARG A 915 2.92 72.53 -13.77
N THR A 916 3.54 73.39 -14.59
CA THR A 916 4.27 73.13 -15.86
C THR A 916 3.46 73.15 -17.17
N ASN A 917 4.13 72.81 -18.28
CA ASN A 917 3.73 73.17 -19.64
C ASN A 917 3.34 71.91 -20.42
N PHE A 918 2.12 71.88 -20.94
CA PHE A 918 1.60 70.79 -21.77
C PHE A 918 2.30 70.74 -23.14
N TYR A 919 2.53 69.54 -23.69
CA TYR A 919 3.04 69.34 -25.06
C TYR A 919 2.29 68.19 -25.74
N ASN A 920 2.07 68.27 -27.05
CA ASN A 920 1.57 67.13 -27.86
C ASN A 920 2.72 66.21 -28.32
N LEU A 921 2.37 65.11 -29.00
CA LEU A 921 3.31 64.15 -29.59
C LEU A 921 4.34 64.80 -30.54
N GLN A 922 3.98 65.94 -31.16
CA GLN A 922 4.85 66.71 -32.05
C GLN A 922 5.71 67.75 -31.31
N GLY A 923 5.78 67.69 -29.97
CA GLY A 923 6.56 68.62 -29.14
C GLY A 923 6.03 70.06 -29.12
N GLN A 924 4.80 70.30 -29.57
CA GLN A 924 4.18 71.63 -29.60
C GLN A 924 3.47 71.90 -28.28
N ARG A 925 3.73 73.07 -27.69
CA ARG A 925 3.11 73.45 -26.41
C ARG A 925 1.60 73.65 -26.56
N LEU A 926 0.81 72.90 -25.80
CA LEU A 926 -0.65 73.07 -25.72
C LEU A 926 -1.03 74.11 -24.65
N ASN A 927 -2.16 74.78 -24.86
CA ASN A 927 -2.77 75.74 -23.92
C ASN A 927 -4.29 75.47 -23.83
N THR A 928 -4.69 74.25 -23.45
CA THR A 928 -6.11 73.83 -23.37
C THR A 928 -6.40 73.05 -22.09
N THR A 929 -7.67 72.97 -21.70
CA THR A 929 -8.17 72.17 -20.56
C THR A 929 -8.61 70.77 -21.00
N GLN A 930 -7.88 70.14 -21.93
CA GLN A 930 -8.13 68.73 -22.29
C GLN A 930 -7.43 67.81 -21.30
N TYR A 931 -8.25 67.06 -20.55
CA TYR A 931 -7.82 66.02 -19.60
C TYR A 931 -7.61 64.64 -20.26
N ARG A 932 -7.54 64.58 -21.59
CA ARG A 932 -7.42 63.32 -22.36
C ARG A 932 -6.36 63.45 -23.43
N GLY A 933 -5.44 62.48 -23.50
CA GLY A 933 -4.32 62.48 -24.42
C GLY A 933 -3.05 61.88 -23.83
N ILE A 934 -1.93 62.09 -24.52
CA ILE A 934 -0.59 61.69 -24.10
C ILE A 934 0.16 62.92 -23.58
N TYR A 935 0.82 62.75 -22.44
CA TYR A 935 1.51 63.77 -21.67
C TYR A 935 2.96 63.33 -21.41
N ILE A 936 3.84 64.28 -21.10
CA ILE A 936 5.21 63.98 -20.66
C ILE A 936 5.40 64.52 -19.25
N PHE A 937 5.74 63.63 -18.31
CA PHE A 937 6.01 63.96 -16.90
C PHE A 937 7.33 63.30 -16.50
N ASP A 938 8.23 64.07 -15.90
CA ASP A 938 9.61 63.67 -15.56
C ASP A 938 10.36 62.89 -16.66
N GLY A 939 10.16 63.27 -17.92
CA GLY A 939 10.77 62.64 -19.10
C GLY A 939 10.09 61.35 -19.60
N LYS A 940 9.18 60.75 -18.83
CA LYS A 940 8.35 59.61 -19.26
C LYS A 940 7.09 60.07 -19.99
N LYS A 941 6.60 59.25 -20.92
CA LYS A 941 5.27 59.41 -21.54
C LYS A 941 4.20 58.77 -20.65
N TYR A 942 3.08 59.46 -20.47
CA TYR A 942 1.90 58.96 -19.77
C TYR A 942 0.60 59.24 -20.53
N ILE A 943 -0.44 58.43 -20.34
CA ILE A 943 -1.78 58.62 -20.92
C ILE A 943 -2.82 58.95 -19.85
N ILE A 944 -3.75 59.87 -20.16
CA ILE A 944 -5.00 60.08 -19.41
C ILE A 944 -6.17 59.81 -20.35
N HIS A 945 -7.15 59.02 -19.88
CA HIS A 945 -8.19 58.38 -20.68
C HIS A 945 -9.54 59.09 -20.74
#